data_AF-A0A836E9D0-F1
#
_entry.id   AF-A0A836E9D0-F1
#
_cell.length_a   1.000
_cell.length_b   1.000
_cell.length_c   1.000
_cell.angle_alpha   90.00
_cell.angle_beta   90.00
_cell.angle_gamma   90.00
#
_symmetry.space_group_name_H-M   'P 1'
#
loop_
_entity.id
_entity.type
_entity.pdbx_description
1 polymer ?
#
loop_
_entity_poly.entity_id
_entity_poly.type
_entity_poly.pdbx_seq_one_letter_code
_entity_poly.pdbx_strand_id
1 'polypeptide(L)'
;MASEDNFINSHATAPSEETGQSASSNLQQESTKDANSAKPQAQVNRTSNLQKIRQRKQQIYNLPQEKKLLKLANYSACQAEECKCTGWKNAQPIIKSAKGEIQQPVINFFDPCKMCTHPLENHIKHLPVQSDEEINRLLGMAIDIDIIYAHIHREVDLYTKKAYFYLYELLRNCILSMTKPTVGGPLEQPPFEKPNIAKAVTNFVLYKFSHLPSREWQIMYNMARMFLYCLNFLNFEGPNTRRLTFNADETPAYKTNYTHWLVFCHVPAFCDSLPHYDTPLVFGKTLLQAVFRSVCRKLMDICNNGRDKLAATENGVLISTHLPKMASEDINSHTTASSEETGQSASSNLQKESTKDANSAKPQAQVNRTSNLQKIRQRKQQIYNLPQEKKLLKLANYSACQAEECKCTGWKNAQPIIKSAKGEIQQPVINFFDPCKMCTHPLENHIKHLPVQSDEEINRLLGMAIDADNIFACTHREVDPDTKKVYIYLYKLLRNCIFSMTKPTVEGPLGQPPFERPNIAKAVTNFVLYKFSHLPSREWQIMYDMAKMLLHCLNFWNFEAPSARRLTINTDEAPAYKINYTRWLVFCHVPAFCDSLPHYDTPLVFGKTLLQAVFRSVCRQLMDRCNNERDKIAPEKRVLVLTHFPKFLSSLEVEIYSDNSPIWDPEFKQIPPSPFQTALESKAHQARKTGEFEKVTVTPNEKDNFTTINISPGIKKIQEKRPNAEGRLEAKRRKNEDTFEDLPDETIAEIVASINDTNYMSGSDAVFPPNVPRDETAKMEESKKIIEFHVVGNSLTRPVSKQTMLWLIGLQDVFSHQLPRTPKEYITQLVFDPKHKTLALIKDGRPIGGICFCMFPTQGFTEIVFCAVTSHEQVKGYGTHLMNMLKDYHIKNNILHFLTFADDFAIGYFKKQGFSKDIKLPKSVHQGYIKYYVGATLMHCELNPKIVYTEFTAVIRKQKEIVKKLIHQRHQEIQKVHPGLTCFKEGLRGIPIECIPGIHETGWKSCAQTRTRGVTKGMQGPESMDTNLEVPDSLCNTLNGVLNSVKKHSTAWPFLKPVDKNDVPDYYDHIKYPMDLKTMQDRLNSGYYVIKRLFIADMLRIFTNCRLYNSPDTEYYRCANALEKYFQTRMKEVGLWDK
;
A
#
# COMPACT_ATOMS: atom_id res chain seq x y z
N MET A 1 35.49 -52.79 -42.02
CA MET A 1 36.65 -51.97 -42.39
C MET A 1 36.70 -50.83 -41.37
N ALA A 2 37.48 -50.87 -40.27
CA ALA A 2 38.79 -51.51 -40.04
C ALA A 2 39.77 -51.10 -41.15
N SER A 3 40.93 -50.49 -40.89
CA SER A 3 41.84 -50.47 -39.71
C SER A 3 42.29 -49.01 -39.40
N GLU A 4 42.69 -48.60 -38.19
CA GLU A 4 43.95 -48.96 -37.46
C GLU A 4 45.20 -48.84 -38.35
N ASP A 5 46.35 -48.30 -37.93
CA ASP A 5 46.74 -47.46 -36.76
C ASP A 5 48.18 -46.96 -37.06
N ASN A 6 48.67 -45.86 -36.45
CA ASN A 6 50.09 -45.73 -36.05
C ASN A 6 50.52 -44.38 -35.39
N PHE A 7 50.76 -44.46 -34.08
CA PHE A 7 51.99 -44.06 -33.37
C PHE A 7 52.42 -42.56 -33.17
N ILE A 8 52.24 -42.13 -31.92
CA ILE A 8 53.25 -41.56 -30.98
C ILE A 8 53.42 -40.01 -30.77
N ASN A 9 53.04 -39.63 -29.55
CA ASN A 9 53.60 -38.67 -28.56
C ASN A 9 53.68 -37.13 -28.77
N SER A 10 52.97 -36.49 -27.83
CA SER A 10 53.48 -35.56 -26.80
C SER A 10 53.37 -34.03 -26.98
N HIS A 11 52.99 -33.43 -25.84
CA HIS A 11 52.91 -32.01 -25.49
C HIS A 11 53.99 -31.10 -26.09
N ALA A 12 53.61 -29.89 -26.52
CA ALA A 12 53.80 -28.67 -25.70
C ALA A 12 53.22 -27.38 -26.35
N THR A 13 52.79 -26.45 -25.48
CA THR A 13 52.77 -24.97 -25.59
C THR A 13 52.52 -24.22 -26.91
N ALA A 14 51.70 -23.17 -26.80
CA ALA A 14 51.41 -22.18 -27.85
C ALA A 14 52.59 -21.24 -28.19
N PRO A 15 52.53 -20.55 -29.35
CA PRO A 15 53.13 -19.23 -29.56
C PRO A 15 52.08 -18.11 -29.68
N SER A 16 52.36 -17.04 -28.94
CA SER A 16 52.13 -15.59 -29.18
C SER A 16 51.07 -15.05 -30.16
N GLU A 17 50.45 -13.97 -29.66
CA GLU A 17 49.54 -13.00 -30.26
C GLU A 17 50.09 -12.22 -31.49
N GLU A 18 49.23 -11.35 -32.04
CA GLU A 18 49.39 -10.47 -33.22
C GLU A 18 49.31 -11.21 -34.58
N THR A 19 48.43 -10.87 -35.52
CA THR A 19 47.78 -9.59 -35.83
C THR A 19 46.32 -9.75 -36.30
N GLY A 20 45.41 -8.87 -35.87
CA GLY A 20 43.98 -8.91 -36.23
C GLY A 20 43.30 -7.54 -36.44
N GLN A 21 44.08 -6.47 -36.63
CA GLN A 21 43.55 -5.12 -36.87
C GLN A 21 43.44 -4.81 -38.38
N SER A 22 42.44 -5.35 -39.07
CA SER A 22 42.12 -4.93 -40.45
C SER A 22 40.67 -5.14 -40.90
N ALA A 23 39.86 -5.93 -40.19
CA ALA A 23 38.47 -6.21 -40.58
C ALA A 23 37.40 -5.36 -39.85
N SER A 24 37.76 -4.57 -38.85
CA SER A 24 36.82 -3.82 -37.98
C SER A 24 36.68 -2.33 -38.32
N SER A 25 37.59 -1.75 -39.10
CA SER A 25 37.60 -0.33 -39.48
C SER A 25 36.50 0.04 -40.48
N ASN A 26 36.23 -0.82 -41.47
CA ASN A 26 35.29 -0.51 -42.56
C ASN A 26 33.80 -0.46 -42.15
N LEU A 27 33.42 -0.99 -40.98
CA LEU A 27 32.04 -0.88 -40.47
C LEU A 27 31.78 0.41 -39.66
N GLN A 28 32.81 1.17 -39.30
CA GLN A 28 32.68 2.40 -38.52
C GLN A 28 32.67 3.68 -39.36
N GLN A 29 33.27 3.70 -40.56
CA GLN A 29 33.39 4.94 -41.33
C GLN A 29 32.12 5.32 -42.12
N GLU A 30 31.41 4.39 -42.75
CA GLU A 30 30.16 4.70 -43.48
C GLU A 30 28.96 4.99 -42.56
N SER A 31 29.00 4.58 -41.29
CA SER A 31 27.85 4.66 -40.38
C SER A 31 27.68 5.99 -39.62
N THR A 32 28.54 6.99 -39.87
CA THR A 32 28.58 8.25 -39.11
C THR A 32 27.80 9.42 -39.72
N LYS A 33 27.40 9.36 -40.99
CA LYS A 33 26.70 10.48 -41.67
C LYS A 33 25.19 10.50 -41.38
N ASP A 34 24.49 9.38 -41.53
CA ASP A 34 23.02 9.38 -41.47
C ASP A 34 22.41 9.15 -40.07
N ALA A 35 23.21 8.74 -39.08
CA ALA A 35 22.75 8.48 -37.72
C ALA A 35 22.69 9.73 -36.80
N ASN A 36 23.05 10.92 -37.31
CA ASN A 36 23.19 12.13 -36.48
C ASN A 36 21.92 12.99 -36.33
N SER A 37 20.86 12.74 -37.11
CA SER A 37 19.64 13.57 -37.14
C SER A 37 18.65 13.34 -36.00
N ALA A 38 18.72 12.21 -35.30
CA ALA A 38 17.68 11.76 -34.36
C ALA A 38 18.20 11.45 -32.94
N LYS A 39 18.69 12.46 -32.20
CA LYS A 39 19.06 12.32 -30.78
C LYS A 39 17.94 12.82 -29.84
N PRO A 40 17.33 11.95 -29.00
CA PRO A 40 16.30 12.32 -28.03
C PRO A 40 16.81 13.25 -26.93
N GLN A 41 15.93 14.07 -26.35
CA GLN A 41 16.30 15.13 -25.38
C GLN A 41 17.00 14.61 -24.11
N ALA A 42 16.64 13.41 -23.63
CA ALA A 42 17.35 12.73 -22.53
C ALA A 42 18.77 12.27 -22.94
N GLN A 43 18.96 11.84 -24.19
CA GLN A 43 20.28 11.54 -24.74
C GLN A 43 21.11 12.82 -24.87
N VAL A 44 20.52 13.93 -25.38
CA VAL A 44 21.18 15.24 -25.48
C VAL A 44 21.70 15.72 -24.12
N ASN A 45 20.91 15.58 -23.04
CA ASN A 45 21.37 15.95 -21.69
C ASN A 45 22.51 15.05 -21.17
N ARG A 46 22.47 13.74 -21.45
CA ARG A 46 23.55 12.81 -21.05
C ARG A 46 24.81 12.98 -21.89
N THR A 47 24.70 13.18 -23.20
CA THR A 47 25.84 13.49 -24.07
C THR A 47 26.41 14.87 -23.75
N SER A 48 25.58 15.86 -23.40
CA SER A 48 26.04 17.17 -22.92
C SER A 48 26.82 17.02 -21.61
N ASN A 49 26.35 16.21 -20.66
CA ASN A 49 27.09 15.97 -19.41
C ASN A 49 28.38 15.17 -19.62
N LEU A 50 28.39 14.18 -20.51
CA LEU A 50 29.62 13.48 -20.93
C LEU A 50 30.60 14.41 -21.64
N GLN A 51 30.12 15.30 -22.51
CA GLN A 51 30.93 16.33 -23.16
C GLN A 51 31.46 17.33 -22.13
N LYS A 52 30.67 17.76 -21.14
CA LYS A 52 31.14 18.61 -20.03
C LYS A 52 32.18 17.90 -19.17
N ILE A 53 32.04 16.61 -18.90
CA ILE A 53 33.05 15.80 -18.18
C ILE A 53 34.34 15.72 -19.01
N ARG A 54 34.26 15.41 -20.31
CA ARG A 54 35.42 15.38 -21.21
C ARG A 54 36.08 16.75 -21.39
N GLN A 55 35.30 17.82 -21.53
CA GLN A 55 35.79 19.20 -21.56
C GLN A 55 36.46 19.58 -20.24
N ARG A 56 35.91 19.17 -19.09
CA ARG A 56 36.52 19.38 -17.78
C ARG A 56 37.81 18.57 -17.60
N LYS A 57 37.87 17.32 -18.09
CA LYS A 57 39.10 16.53 -18.17
C LYS A 57 40.14 17.26 -19.03
N GLN A 58 39.78 17.69 -20.23
CA GLN A 58 40.68 18.44 -21.12
C GLN A 58 41.17 19.77 -20.48
N GLN A 59 40.29 20.52 -19.82
CA GLN A 59 40.66 21.75 -19.09
C GLN A 59 41.65 21.46 -17.97
N ILE A 60 41.51 20.33 -17.27
CA ILE A 60 42.43 19.92 -16.19
C ILE A 60 43.74 19.36 -16.76
N TYR A 61 43.72 18.65 -17.89
CA TYR A 61 44.92 18.20 -18.62
C TYR A 61 45.71 19.37 -19.22
N ASN A 62 45.05 20.49 -19.53
CA ASN A 62 45.67 21.73 -20.00
C ASN A 62 46.16 22.65 -18.87
N LEU A 63 46.07 22.25 -17.58
CA LEU A 63 46.61 23.04 -16.48
C LEU A 63 48.15 22.99 -16.44
N PRO A 64 48.82 24.05 -15.94
CA PRO A 64 50.25 24.00 -15.58
C PRO A 64 50.57 22.81 -14.67
N GLN A 65 51.76 22.23 -14.85
CA GLN A 65 52.13 20.97 -14.21
C GLN A 65 52.07 21.02 -12.68
N GLU A 66 52.41 22.15 -12.07
CA GLU A 66 52.26 22.42 -10.62
C GLU A 66 50.81 22.17 -10.14
N LYS A 67 49.82 22.64 -10.90
CA LYS A 67 48.39 22.46 -10.58
C LYS A 67 47.91 21.03 -10.83
N LYS A 68 48.52 20.31 -11.79
CA LYS A 68 48.29 18.86 -11.96
C LYS A 68 48.80 18.08 -10.75
N LEU A 69 50.05 18.32 -10.36
CA LEU A 69 50.72 17.69 -9.22
C LEU A 69 49.97 17.95 -7.91
N LEU A 70 49.55 19.20 -7.66
CA LEU A 70 48.72 19.56 -6.51
C LEU A 70 47.39 18.79 -6.48
N LYS A 71 46.74 18.58 -7.64
CA LYS A 71 45.48 17.84 -7.71
C LYS A 71 45.68 16.36 -7.40
N LEU A 72 46.77 15.77 -7.91
CA LEU A 72 47.18 14.38 -7.63
C LEU A 72 47.60 14.17 -6.17
N ALA A 73 48.30 15.13 -5.57
CA ALA A 73 48.80 15.05 -4.19
C ALA A 73 47.72 14.64 -3.18
N ASN A 74 46.45 15.04 -3.39
CA ASN A 74 45.30 14.66 -2.58
C ASN A 74 45.06 13.14 -2.43
N TYR A 75 45.65 12.34 -3.33
CA TYR A 75 45.50 10.89 -3.47
C TYR A 75 46.86 10.16 -3.47
N SER A 76 47.98 10.87 -3.29
CA SER A 76 49.33 10.32 -3.34
C SER A 76 49.94 10.06 -1.95
N ALA A 77 50.66 8.94 -1.83
CA ALA A 77 51.33 8.55 -0.58
C ALA A 77 52.53 9.43 -0.25
N CYS A 78 52.68 9.79 1.03
CA CYS A 78 53.83 10.55 1.54
C CYS A 78 55.08 9.66 1.54
N GLN A 79 56.16 10.14 0.91
CA GLN A 79 57.45 9.45 0.80
C GLN A 79 58.42 9.82 1.95
N ALA A 80 57.87 10.18 3.12
CA ALA A 80 58.66 10.43 4.32
C ALA A 80 58.80 9.12 5.12
N GLU A 81 59.93 8.91 5.77
CA GLU A 81 60.17 7.71 6.58
C GLU A 81 59.08 7.52 7.64
N GLU A 82 58.67 6.26 7.84
CA GLU A 82 57.59 5.81 8.74
C GLU A 82 56.18 6.42 8.49
N CYS A 83 56.01 7.29 7.50
CA CYS A 83 54.77 8.02 7.27
C CYS A 83 53.70 7.20 6.51
N LYS A 84 52.55 6.95 7.16
CA LYS A 84 51.42 6.20 6.57
C LYS A 84 50.39 7.07 5.84
N CYS A 85 50.73 8.30 5.48
CA CYS A 85 49.76 9.26 4.92
C CYS A 85 49.48 9.01 3.43
N THR A 86 48.23 8.74 3.08
CA THR A 86 47.78 8.34 1.72
C THR A 86 47.04 9.46 0.97
N GLY A 87 47.55 10.69 1.11
CA GLY A 87 47.04 11.88 0.44
C GLY A 87 47.34 13.16 1.22
N TRP A 88 47.80 14.19 0.51
CA TRP A 88 48.00 15.54 1.04
C TRP A 88 46.65 16.20 1.33
N LYS A 89 46.62 17.05 2.37
CA LYS A 89 45.47 17.89 2.71
C LYS A 89 45.97 19.26 3.11
N ASN A 90 45.48 20.31 2.43
CA ASN A 90 45.89 21.68 2.71
C ASN A 90 45.58 22.05 4.18
N ALA A 91 46.58 22.57 4.90
CA ALA A 91 46.43 23.09 6.24
C ALA A 91 45.96 24.57 6.26
N GLN A 92 46.15 25.31 5.16
CA GLN A 92 45.78 26.73 5.07
C GLN A 92 44.25 26.93 5.10
N PRO A 93 43.72 27.91 5.86
CA PRO A 93 42.30 28.22 5.88
C PRO A 93 41.83 28.86 4.57
N ILE A 94 40.62 28.52 4.13
CA ILE A 94 40.01 29.12 2.94
C ILE A 94 39.45 30.50 3.31
N ILE A 95 40.12 31.56 2.85
CA ILE A 95 39.71 32.95 3.08
C ILE A 95 38.61 33.32 2.08
N LYS A 96 37.45 33.78 2.58
CA LYS A 96 36.41 34.39 1.76
C LYS A 96 36.56 35.91 1.76
N SER A 97 36.51 36.52 0.58
CA SER A 97 36.52 37.98 0.45
C SER A 97 35.23 38.59 1.01
N ALA A 98 35.25 39.89 1.29
CA ALA A 98 34.06 40.64 1.74
C ALA A 98 32.89 40.63 0.73
N LYS A 99 33.13 40.21 -0.53
CA LYS A 99 32.09 40.02 -1.57
C LYS A 99 31.55 38.58 -1.63
N GLY A 100 31.99 37.68 -0.74
CA GLY A 100 31.60 36.27 -0.71
C GLY A 100 32.37 35.37 -1.70
N GLU A 101 33.31 35.93 -2.45
CA GLU A 101 34.17 35.16 -3.37
C GLU A 101 35.23 34.38 -2.58
N ILE A 102 35.46 33.12 -2.98
CA ILE A 102 36.47 32.27 -2.37
C ILE A 102 37.84 32.63 -2.99
N GLN A 103 38.72 33.25 -2.21
CA GLN A 103 40.13 33.34 -2.60
C GLN A 103 40.78 31.98 -2.32
N GLN A 104 41.29 31.33 -3.37
CA GLN A 104 42.08 30.12 -3.20
C GLN A 104 43.44 30.50 -2.60
N PRO A 105 43.92 29.82 -1.55
CA PRO A 105 45.27 30.03 -1.03
C PRO A 105 46.31 29.80 -2.13
N VAL A 106 47.36 30.62 -2.17
CA VAL A 106 48.56 30.31 -2.95
C VAL A 106 49.27 29.17 -2.23
N ILE A 107 49.31 28.00 -2.86
CA ILE A 107 49.87 26.77 -2.28
C ILE A 107 51.28 26.56 -2.83
N ASN A 108 52.25 26.42 -1.93
CA ASN A 108 53.66 26.21 -2.22
C ASN A 108 54.09 24.76 -1.92
N PHE A 109 55.20 24.32 -2.51
CA PHE A 109 55.75 22.97 -2.30
C PHE A 109 56.09 22.65 -0.83
N PHE A 110 56.36 23.68 -0.04
CA PHE A 110 56.68 23.58 1.39
C PHE A 110 55.45 23.56 2.31
N ASP A 111 54.22 23.73 1.80
CA ASP A 111 53.02 23.77 2.65
C ASP A 111 52.77 22.41 3.35
N PRO A 112 52.60 22.40 4.68
CA PRO A 112 52.46 21.17 5.45
C PRO A 112 51.11 20.50 5.23
N CYS A 113 51.13 19.17 5.10
CA CYS A 113 49.94 18.34 5.09
C CYS A 113 49.26 18.36 6.46
N LYS A 114 47.96 18.69 6.52
CA LYS A 114 47.16 18.65 7.75
C LYS A 114 47.15 17.28 8.45
N MET A 115 47.39 16.18 7.71
CA MET A 115 47.29 14.81 8.22
C MET A 115 48.61 14.23 8.75
N CYS A 116 49.76 14.69 8.25
CA CYS A 116 51.07 14.14 8.62
C CYS A 116 52.16 15.18 8.82
N THR A 117 51.83 16.47 8.75
CA THR A 117 52.72 17.66 8.87
C THR A 117 53.85 17.78 7.84
N HIS A 118 54.14 16.73 7.06
CA HIS A 118 55.14 16.78 6.00
C HIS A 118 54.75 17.70 4.83
N PRO A 119 55.73 18.32 4.12
CA PRO A 119 55.48 19.18 2.96
C PRO A 119 54.70 18.50 1.83
N LEU A 120 54.05 19.33 0.99
CA LEU A 120 53.46 18.91 -0.29
C LEU A 120 54.48 18.16 -1.16
N GLU A 121 55.74 18.60 -1.18
CA GLU A 121 56.84 17.94 -1.89
C GLU A 121 56.92 16.43 -1.61
N ASN A 122 56.84 16.02 -0.33
CA ASN A 122 56.92 14.62 0.06
C ASN A 122 55.74 13.76 -0.46
N HIS A 123 54.61 14.39 -0.81
CA HIS A 123 53.47 13.70 -1.43
C HIS A 123 53.55 13.64 -2.95
N ILE A 124 54.30 14.53 -3.60
CA ILE A 124 54.42 14.56 -5.06
C ILE A 124 55.74 14.00 -5.57
N LYS A 125 56.76 13.79 -4.72
CA LYS A 125 58.14 13.40 -5.08
C LYS A 125 58.30 12.25 -6.12
N HIS A 126 57.36 11.31 -6.18
CA HIS A 126 57.35 10.17 -7.12
C HIS A 126 56.65 10.47 -8.48
N LEU A 127 55.89 11.57 -8.57
CA LEU A 127 55.13 11.98 -9.75
C LEU A 127 55.93 12.75 -10.83
N PRO A 128 56.87 13.68 -10.53
CA PRO A 128 57.55 14.48 -11.57
C PRO A 128 58.57 13.68 -12.40
N VAL A 129 58.84 12.42 -12.05
CA VAL A 129 59.67 11.49 -12.83
C VAL A 129 58.84 10.73 -13.89
N GLN A 130 57.50 10.86 -13.86
CA GLN A 130 56.60 10.18 -14.79
C GLN A 130 56.39 10.98 -16.08
N SER A 131 56.04 10.29 -17.17
CA SER A 131 55.67 10.94 -18.43
C SER A 131 54.39 11.77 -18.28
N ASP A 132 54.23 12.81 -19.11
CA ASP A 132 52.99 13.61 -19.14
C ASP A 132 51.74 12.75 -19.41
N GLU A 133 51.88 11.68 -20.19
CA GLU A 133 50.83 10.70 -20.45
C GLU A 133 50.40 9.97 -19.17
N GLU A 134 51.37 9.54 -18.36
CA GLU A 134 51.14 8.85 -17.09
C GLU A 134 50.58 9.79 -16.01
N ILE A 135 51.06 11.05 -15.96
CA ILE A 135 50.49 12.11 -15.11
C ILE A 135 49.03 12.36 -15.52
N ASN A 136 48.74 12.47 -16.82
CA ASN A 136 47.38 12.65 -17.32
C ASN A 136 46.48 11.42 -17.04
N ARG A 137 47.03 10.19 -17.08
CA ARG A 137 46.32 8.95 -16.70
C ARG A 137 45.87 8.98 -15.23
N LEU A 138 46.80 9.25 -14.31
CA LEU A 138 46.50 9.37 -12.88
C LEU A 138 45.53 10.53 -12.60
N LEU A 139 45.64 11.63 -13.36
CA LEU A 139 44.78 12.80 -13.24
C LEU A 139 43.36 12.50 -13.73
N GLY A 140 43.21 11.66 -14.76
CA GLY A 140 41.93 11.08 -15.19
C GLY A 140 41.26 10.28 -14.07
N MET A 141 42.02 9.42 -13.39
CA MET A 141 41.53 8.66 -12.22
C MET A 141 41.10 9.57 -11.08
N ALA A 142 41.87 10.61 -10.76
CA ALA A 142 41.51 11.58 -9.72
C ALA A 142 40.21 12.34 -10.05
N ILE A 143 39.96 12.63 -11.33
CA ILE A 143 38.70 13.24 -11.79
C ILE A 143 37.54 12.25 -11.73
N ASP A 144 37.77 10.98 -12.06
CA ASP A 144 36.75 9.93 -11.93
C ASP A 144 36.39 9.64 -10.47
N ILE A 145 37.36 9.73 -9.55
CA ILE A 145 37.11 9.71 -8.10
C ILE A 145 36.24 10.90 -7.68
N ASP A 146 36.53 12.13 -8.11
CA ASP A 146 35.69 13.31 -7.82
C ASP A 146 34.24 13.11 -8.31
N ILE A 147 34.07 12.51 -9.50
CA ILE A 147 32.77 12.22 -10.11
C ILE A 147 32.02 11.15 -9.31
N ILE A 148 32.66 10.03 -8.99
CA ILE A 148 32.06 8.93 -8.23
C ILE A 148 31.70 9.39 -6.82
N TYR A 149 32.56 10.16 -6.15
CA TYR A 149 32.31 10.73 -4.82
C TYR A 149 31.06 11.63 -4.82
N ALA A 150 30.87 12.45 -5.86
CA ALA A 150 29.66 13.26 -6.01
C ALA A 150 28.39 12.42 -6.22
N HIS A 151 28.50 11.23 -6.84
CA HIS A 151 27.38 10.28 -6.95
C HIS A 151 27.09 9.58 -5.62
N ILE A 152 28.11 9.15 -4.85
CA ILE A 152 27.96 8.52 -3.53
C ILE A 152 27.13 9.38 -2.56
N HIS A 153 27.32 10.71 -2.59
CA HIS A 153 26.56 11.65 -1.74
C HIS A 153 25.13 11.93 -2.20
N ARG A 154 24.84 11.74 -3.49
CA ARG A 154 23.51 11.94 -4.07
C ARG A 154 22.68 10.65 -4.15
N GLU A 155 23.33 9.50 -4.08
CA GLU A 155 22.69 8.19 -4.20
C GLU A 155 21.92 7.81 -2.93
N VAL A 156 20.67 7.42 -3.13
CA VAL A 156 19.71 7.02 -2.08
C VAL A 156 19.65 5.49 -1.98
N ASP A 157 19.87 4.77 -3.08
CA ASP A 157 19.90 3.31 -3.04
C ASP A 157 21.20 2.78 -2.41
N LEU A 158 21.07 2.15 -1.24
CA LEU A 158 22.21 1.63 -0.46
C LEU A 158 23.03 0.55 -1.20
N TYR A 159 22.43 -0.14 -2.18
CA TYR A 159 23.12 -1.18 -2.96
C TYR A 159 23.96 -0.54 -4.07
N THR A 160 23.38 0.41 -4.83
CA THR A 160 24.10 1.24 -5.81
C THR A 160 25.22 2.04 -5.14
N LYS A 161 24.97 2.62 -3.96
CA LYS A 161 25.97 3.35 -3.17
C LYS A 161 27.17 2.50 -2.76
N LYS A 162 26.97 1.21 -2.46
CA LYS A 162 28.06 0.26 -2.19
C LYS A 162 28.91 -0.04 -3.42
N ALA A 163 28.29 -0.18 -4.60
CA ALA A 163 29.02 -0.36 -5.85
C ALA A 163 29.86 0.87 -6.22
N TYR A 164 29.31 2.09 -6.06
CA TYR A 164 30.09 3.32 -6.22
C TYR A 164 31.24 3.44 -5.21
N PHE A 165 31.02 3.06 -3.94
CA PHE A 165 32.07 3.07 -2.92
C PHE A 165 33.21 2.08 -3.23
N TYR A 166 32.88 0.89 -3.75
CA TYR A 166 33.88 -0.07 -4.23
C TYR A 166 34.72 0.51 -5.38
N LEU A 167 34.10 1.18 -6.37
CA LEU A 167 34.84 1.81 -7.47
C LEU A 167 35.68 3.02 -7.02
N TYR A 168 35.19 3.78 -6.05
CA TYR A 168 35.94 4.86 -5.40
C TYR A 168 37.22 4.33 -4.74
N GLU A 169 37.13 3.28 -3.92
CA GLU A 169 38.30 2.66 -3.29
C GLU A 169 39.23 1.99 -4.32
N LEU A 170 38.69 1.35 -5.37
CA LEU A 170 39.48 0.76 -6.44
C LEU A 170 40.35 1.81 -7.15
N LEU A 171 39.74 2.90 -7.65
CA LEU A 171 40.51 3.97 -8.31
C LEU A 171 41.49 4.65 -7.35
N ARG A 172 41.08 4.88 -6.10
CA ARG A 172 41.95 5.48 -5.08
C ARG A 172 43.19 4.62 -4.81
N ASN A 173 43.00 3.31 -4.67
CA ASN A 173 44.11 2.38 -4.49
C ASN A 173 44.99 2.30 -5.74
N CYS A 174 44.41 2.34 -6.94
CA CYS A 174 45.19 2.38 -8.18
C CYS A 174 46.03 3.65 -8.36
N ILE A 175 45.60 4.81 -7.85
CA ILE A 175 46.47 6.00 -7.81
C ILE A 175 47.60 5.80 -6.79
N LEU A 176 47.29 5.25 -5.60
CA LEU A 176 48.28 5.00 -4.55
C LEU A 176 49.36 3.97 -4.96
N SER A 177 48.99 2.93 -5.72
CA SER A 177 49.91 1.92 -6.23
C SER A 177 50.36 2.17 -7.68
N MET A 178 49.95 3.29 -8.29
CA MET A 178 50.20 3.65 -9.69
C MET A 178 49.79 2.57 -10.72
N THR A 179 48.83 1.71 -10.41
CA THR A 179 48.38 0.61 -11.29
C THR A 179 47.23 1.03 -12.22
N LYS A 180 46.89 0.17 -13.19
CA LYS A 180 45.62 0.26 -13.94
C LYS A 180 44.50 -0.42 -13.12
N PRO A 181 43.27 0.10 -13.12
CA PRO A 181 42.17 -0.47 -12.34
C PRO A 181 41.62 -1.74 -12.99
N THR A 182 41.98 -2.86 -12.39
CA THR A 182 41.37 -4.16 -12.68
C THR A 182 40.31 -4.43 -11.60
N VAL A 183 39.05 -4.54 -12.02
CA VAL A 183 37.97 -4.99 -11.12
C VAL A 183 38.25 -6.43 -10.71
N GLY A 184 38.41 -6.69 -9.41
CA GLY A 184 38.77 -8.00 -8.87
C GLY A 184 38.17 -8.27 -7.49
N GLY A 185 38.08 -9.54 -7.11
CA GLY A 185 37.49 -10.02 -5.86
C GLY A 185 36.35 -11.02 -6.11
N PRO A 186 35.24 -10.97 -5.35
CA PRO A 186 34.12 -11.92 -5.46
C PRO A 186 33.16 -11.63 -6.64
N LEU A 187 33.57 -10.79 -7.59
CA LEU A 187 32.81 -10.49 -8.81
C LEU A 187 33.41 -11.28 -9.96
N GLU A 188 32.56 -11.90 -10.77
CA GLU A 188 32.97 -12.63 -11.96
C GLU A 188 33.53 -11.65 -13.01
N GLN A 189 34.33 -12.16 -13.95
CA GLN A 189 34.81 -11.39 -15.10
C GLN A 189 33.86 -11.56 -16.29
N PRO A 190 33.64 -10.53 -17.11
CA PRO A 190 32.86 -10.65 -18.34
C PRO A 190 33.55 -11.58 -19.36
N PRO A 191 32.81 -12.31 -20.21
CA PRO A 191 31.35 -12.30 -20.36
C PRO A 191 30.63 -13.22 -19.34
N PHE A 192 29.55 -12.71 -18.75
CA PHE A 192 28.78 -13.39 -17.68
C PHE A 192 27.85 -14.48 -18.20
N GLU A 193 27.40 -14.39 -19.46
CA GLU A 193 26.43 -15.33 -20.02
C GLU A 193 26.63 -15.46 -21.55
N LYS A 194 26.58 -16.70 -22.05
CA LYS A 194 26.63 -17.02 -23.49
C LYS A 194 25.41 -17.88 -23.87
N PRO A 195 24.73 -17.63 -25.01
CA PRO A 195 24.95 -16.53 -25.94
C PRO A 195 24.60 -15.17 -25.33
N ASN A 196 25.38 -14.14 -25.68
CA ASN A 196 25.14 -12.78 -25.23
C ASN A 196 23.92 -12.15 -25.95
N ILE A 197 23.42 -11.03 -25.44
CA ILE A 197 22.23 -10.34 -25.96
C ILE A 197 22.43 -9.95 -27.44
N ALA A 198 23.61 -9.49 -27.85
CA ALA A 198 23.91 -9.16 -29.25
C ALA A 198 23.73 -10.36 -30.17
N LYS A 199 24.24 -11.54 -29.79
CA LYS A 199 24.07 -12.78 -30.56
C LYS A 199 22.62 -13.27 -30.51
N ALA A 200 21.96 -13.18 -29.36
CA ALA A 200 20.56 -13.56 -29.20
C ALA A 200 19.60 -12.71 -30.05
N VAL A 201 19.79 -11.39 -30.08
CA VAL A 201 19.02 -10.45 -30.92
C VAL A 201 19.33 -10.65 -32.40
N THR A 202 20.59 -10.89 -32.77
CA THR A 202 20.96 -11.26 -34.16
C THR A 202 20.27 -12.55 -34.60
N ASN A 203 20.31 -13.60 -33.76
CA ASN A 203 19.61 -14.86 -34.02
C ASN A 203 18.09 -14.66 -34.09
N PHE A 204 17.51 -13.77 -33.28
CA PHE A 204 16.08 -13.43 -33.33
C PHE A 204 15.68 -12.79 -34.67
N VAL A 205 16.46 -11.84 -35.19
CA VAL A 205 16.18 -11.23 -36.51
C VAL A 205 16.27 -12.27 -37.63
N LEU A 206 17.31 -13.11 -37.62
CA LEU A 206 17.47 -14.20 -38.59
C LEU A 206 16.35 -15.24 -38.49
N TYR A 207 15.89 -15.57 -37.29
CA TYR A 207 14.83 -16.57 -37.08
C TYR A 207 13.43 -16.06 -37.41
N LYS A 208 13.11 -14.80 -37.06
CA LYS A 208 11.75 -14.25 -37.23
C LYS A 208 11.51 -13.45 -38.50
N PHE A 209 12.55 -12.88 -39.13
CA PHE A 209 12.36 -11.93 -40.24
C PHE A 209 13.08 -12.29 -41.53
N SER A 210 13.83 -13.40 -41.60
CA SER A 210 14.54 -13.87 -42.81
C SER A 210 13.65 -14.11 -44.04
N HIS A 211 12.34 -14.25 -43.85
CA HIS A 211 11.37 -14.38 -44.93
C HIS A 211 10.86 -13.04 -45.50
N LEU A 212 11.25 -11.90 -44.90
CA LEU A 212 10.82 -10.57 -45.37
C LEU A 212 11.66 -10.09 -46.58
N PRO A 213 11.08 -9.26 -47.47
CA PRO A 213 11.82 -8.61 -48.55
C PRO A 213 13.02 -7.81 -48.04
N SER A 214 14.10 -7.71 -48.83
CA SER A 214 15.39 -7.14 -48.40
C SER A 214 15.29 -5.75 -47.75
N ARG A 215 14.39 -4.87 -48.23
CA ARG A 215 14.15 -3.55 -47.63
C ARG A 215 13.55 -3.65 -46.21
N GLU A 216 12.56 -4.51 -46.01
CA GLU A 216 11.90 -4.72 -44.72
C GLU A 216 12.80 -5.46 -43.73
N TRP A 217 13.53 -6.47 -44.22
CA TRP A 217 14.58 -7.16 -43.45
C TRP A 217 15.65 -6.16 -42.97
N GLN A 218 16.12 -5.27 -43.85
CA GLN A 218 17.11 -4.24 -43.50
C GLN A 218 16.57 -3.25 -42.45
N ILE A 219 15.27 -2.92 -42.50
CA ILE A 219 14.61 -2.09 -41.47
C ILE A 219 14.58 -2.83 -40.13
N MET A 220 14.18 -4.11 -40.09
CA MET A 220 14.18 -4.92 -38.86
C MET A 220 15.59 -5.08 -38.28
N TYR A 221 16.59 -5.28 -39.14
CA TYR A 221 18.00 -5.36 -38.76
C TYR A 221 18.52 -4.02 -38.20
N ASN A 222 18.20 -2.89 -38.84
CA ASN A 222 18.56 -1.56 -38.34
C ASN A 222 17.86 -1.24 -37.01
N MET A 223 16.61 -1.67 -36.81
CA MET A 223 15.91 -1.54 -35.52
C MET A 223 16.53 -2.40 -34.42
N ALA A 224 16.95 -3.63 -34.73
CA ALA A 224 17.67 -4.48 -33.81
C ALA A 224 19.03 -3.86 -33.41
N ARG A 225 19.76 -3.27 -34.36
CA ARG A 225 20.97 -2.48 -34.08
C ARG A 225 20.67 -1.26 -33.19
N MET A 226 19.59 -0.53 -33.44
CA MET A 226 19.15 0.59 -32.59
C MET A 226 18.81 0.14 -31.17
N PHE A 227 18.12 -0.99 -31.01
CA PHE A 227 17.80 -1.58 -29.69
C PHE A 227 19.08 -1.95 -28.92
N LEU A 228 20.01 -2.66 -29.57
CA LEU A 228 21.32 -3.03 -29.00
C LEU A 228 22.13 -1.79 -28.60
N TYR A 229 22.18 -0.77 -29.48
CA TYR A 229 22.85 0.49 -29.19
C TYR A 229 22.24 1.19 -27.96
N CYS A 230 20.91 1.26 -27.87
CA CYS A 230 20.24 1.93 -26.75
C CYS A 230 20.46 1.21 -25.40
N LEU A 231 20.61 -0.12 -25.39
CA LEU A 231 20.89 -0.88 -24.16
C LEU A 231 22.18 -0.40 -23.45
N ASN A 232 23.18 0.11 -24.18
CA ASN A 232 24.40 0.68 -23.59
C ASN A 232 24.14 1.99 -22.82
N PHE A 233 23.05 2.72 -23.09
CA PHE A 233 22.81 4.07 -22.55
C PHE A 233 21.60 4.17 -21.61
N LEU A 234 20.84 3.09 -21.43
CA LEU A 234 19.67 3.05 -20.55
C LEU A 234 20.07 2.77 -19.10
N ASN A 235 19.48 3.49 -18.16
CA ASN A 235 19.70 3.26 -16.73
C ASN A 235 18.75 2.17 -16.22
N PHE A 236 19.31 1.11 -15.64
CA PHE A 236 18.54 0.07 -14.96
C PHE A 236 18.16 0.50 -13.54
N GLU A 237 17.06 -0.05 -13.04
CA GLU A 237 16.48 0.28 -11.74
C GLU A 237 17.24 -0.42 -10.61
N GLY A 238 17.56 0.32 -9.54
CA GLY A 238 18.26 -0.21 -8.37
C GLY A 238 17.51 -1.40 -7.73
N PRO A 239 18.20 -2.41 -7.17
CA PRO A 239 17.55 -3.62 -6.68
C PRO A 239 16.52 -3.39 -5.56
N ASN A 240 16.60 -2.31 -4.78
CA ASN A 240 15.56 -2.00 -3.79
C ASN A 240 14.32 -1.38 -4.46
N THR A 241 14.51 -0.42 -5.37
CA THR A 241 13.44 0.12 -6.24
C THR A 241 12.74 -0.97 -7.03
N ARG A 242 13.49 -1.99 -7.47
CA ARG A 242 13.00 -3.08 -8.29
C ARG A 242 12.45 -4.29 -7.52
N ARG A 243 12.80 -4.44 -6.24
CA ARG A 243 12.14 -5.39 -5.33
C ARG A 243 10.65 -5.07 -5.13
N LEU A 244 10.24 -3.83 -5.43
CA LEU A 244 8.84 -3.42 -5.40
C LEU A 244 8.04 -3.98 -6.59
N THR A 245 8.68 -4.38 -7.70
CA THR A 245 8.00 -4.65 -8.98
C THR A 245 8.11 -6.09 -9.50
N PHE A 246 8.85 -6.99 -8.84
CA PHE A 246 9.08 -8.38 -9.28
C PHE A 246 9.05 -9.41 -8.13
N ASN A 247 8.99 -10.70 -8.47
CA ASN A 247 8.93 -11.83 -7.54
C ASN A 247 10.18 -11.94 -6.65
N ALA A 248 9.99 -12.50 -5.44
CA ALA A 248 11.06 -12.61 -4.45
C ALA A 248 12.23 -13.49 -4.90
N ASP A 249 11.97 -14.56 -5.64
CA ASP A 249 12.96 -15.60 -5.98
C ASP A 249 13.98 -15.17 -7.05
N GLU A 250 13.61 -14.22 -7.92
CA GLU A 250 14.51 -13.66 -8.96
C GLU A 250 15.43 -12.54 -8.42
N THR A 251 15.16 -12.07 -7.19
CA THR A 251 15.86 -10.91 -6.60
C THR A 251 17.38 -11.12 -6.40
N PRO A 252 17.90 -12.32 -6.03
CA PRO A 252 19.34 -12.54 -5.89
C PRO A 252 20.08 -12.46 -7.23
N ALA A 253 19.58 -13.13 -8.28
CA ALA A 253 20.22 -13.14 -9.60
C ALA A 253 20.22 -11.74 -10.24
N TYR A 254 19.16 -10.95 -10.03
CA TYR A 254 19.14 -9.56 -10.50
C TYR A 254 20.14 -8.67 -9.76
N LYS A 255 20.33 -8.85 -8.45
CA LYS A 255 21.32 -8.09 -7.66
C LYS A 255 22.74 -8.26 -8.19
N THR A 256 23.16 -9.50 -8.46
CA THR A 256 24.47 -9.81 -9.05
C THR A 256 24.61 -9.15 -10.43
N ASN A 257 23.67 -9.40 -11.34
CA ASN A 257 23.69 -8.83 -12.69
C ASN A 257 23.65 -7.28 -12.70
N TYR A 258 22.94 -6.65 -11.76
CA TYR A 258 22.92 -5.20 -11.60
C TYR A 258 24.25 -4.64 -11.10
N THR A 259 24.92 -5.33 -10.17
CA THR A 259 26.29 -4.95 -9.74
C THR A 259 27.27 -5.05 -10.89
N HIS A 260 27.25 -6.17 -11.62
CA HIS A 260 28.11 -6.35 -12.80
C HIS A 260 27.83 -5.25 -13.85
N TRP A 261 26.56 -4.92 -14.13
CA TRP A 261 26.22 -3.87 -15.08
C TRP A 261 26.68 -2.48 -14.62
N LEU A 262 26.54 -2.16 -13.34
CA LEU A 262 27.07 -0.91 -12.79
C LEU A 262 28.58 -0.80 -12.99
N VAL A 263 29.31 -1.84 -12.58
CA VAL A 263 30.76 -1.87 -12.48
C VAL A 263 31.45 -1.95 -13.83
N PHE A 264 30.96 -2.78 -14.76
CA PHE A 264 31.62 -3.06 -16.04
C PHE A 264 31.02 -2.30 -17.25
N CYS A 265 29.83 -1.71 -17.13
CA CYS A 265 29.18 -1.01 -18.24
C CYS A 265 28.82 0.44 -17.88
N HIS A 266 27.98 0.65 -16.86
CA HIS A 266 27.33 1.94 -16.62
C HIS A 266 28.28 3.04 -16.13
N VAL A 267 29.11 2.75 -15.13
CA VAL A 267 30.07 3.72 -14.58
C VAL A 267 31.26 3.94 -15.52
N PRO A 268 31.87 2.90 -16.11
CA PRO A 268 32.91 3.10 -17.13
C PRO A 268 32.46 3.97 -18.33
N ALA A 269 31.17 4.02 -18.66
CA ALA A 269 30.65 4.88 -19.73
C ALA A 269 30.82 6.39 -19.47
N PHE A 270 31.07 6.81 -18.23
CA PHE A 270 31.42 8.19 -17.86
C PHE A 270 32.70 8.34 -17.03
N CYS A 271 33.31 7.23 -16.59
CA CYS A 271 34.61 7.16 -15.94
C CYS A 271 35.56 6.29 -16.78
N ASP A 272 36.13 6.90 -17.82
CA ASP A 272 37.02 6.26 -18.81
C ASP A 272 38.30 5.64 -18.24
N SER A 273 38.64 5.90 -16.97
CA SER A 273 39.72 5.18 -16.29
C SER A 273 39.41 3.70 -16.06
N LEU A 274 38.12 3.31 -16.01
CA LEU A 274 37.67 1.94 -15.74
C LEU A 274 37.46 1.15 -17.04
N PRO A 275 37.66 -0.19 -17.03
CA PRO A 275 37.36 -1.05 -18.18
C PRO A 275 35.87 -0.97 -18.58
N HIS A 276 35.60 -0.50 -19.80
CA HIS A 276 34.23 -0.38 -20.35
C HIS A 276 33.88 -1.55 -21.26
N TYR A 277 32.76 -2.21 -20.96
CA TYR A 277 32.18 -3.25 -21.79
C TYR A 277 30.76 -2.89 -22.23
N ASP A 278 30.44 -3.16 -23.49
CA ASP A 278 29.10 -3.02 -24.02
C ASP A 278 28.13 -4.01 -23.36
N THR A 279 27.01 -3.51 -22.82
CA THR A 279 26.02 -4.31 -22.10
C THR A 279 25.51 -5.50 -22.93
N PRO A 280 25.23 -5.37 -24.25
CA PRO A 280 24.79 -6.51 -25.04
C PRO A 280 25.86 -7.56 -25.35
N LEU A 281 27.16 -7.27 -25.14
CA LEU A 281 28.25 -8.21 -25.43
C LEU A 281 28.61 -9.09 -24.23
N VAL A 282 28.38 -8.62 -23.01
CA VAL A 282 28.80 -9.32 -21.77
C VAL A 282 27.65 -9.97 -21.00
N PHE A 283 26.41 -9.55 -21.22
CA PHE A 283 25.21 -10.17 -20.63
C PHE A 283 24.41 -10.96 -21.65
N GLY A 284 23.57 -11.90 -21.17
CA GLY A 284 22.72 -12.76 -21.98
C GLY A 284 21.24 -12.70 -21.58
N LYS A 285 20.57 -13.85 -21.67
CA LYS A 285 19.13 -14.01 -21.45
C LYS A 285 18.69 -13.55 -20.05
N THR A 286 19.47 -13.84 -19.02
CA THR A 286 19.08 -13.62 -17.62
C THR A 286 18.92 -12.12 -17.29
N LEU A 287 19.90 -11.28 -17.66
CA LEU A 287 19.74 -9.83 -17.52
C LEU A 287 18.63 -9.31 -18.45
N LEU A 288 18.58 -9.80 -19.69
CA LEU A 288 17.60 -9.30 -20.68
C LEU A 288 16.17 -9.54 -20.22
N GLN A 289 15.81 -10.76 -19.81
CA GLN A 289 14.48 -11.08 -19.27
C GLN A 289 14.10 -10.14 -18.12
N ALA A 290 15.07 -9.84 -17.25
CA ALA A 290 14.87 -8.87 -16.18
C ALA A 290 14.61 -7.45 -16.73
N VAL A 291 15.47 -6.88 -17.56
CA VAL A 291 15.37 -5.45 -17.94
C VAL A 291 14.39 -5.16 -19.08
N PHE A 292 14.03 -6.14 -19.91
CA PHE A 292 13.34 -5.95 -21.19
C PHE A 292 12.09 -5.05 -21.08
N ARG A 293 11.17 -5.33 -20.15
CA ARG A 293 9.93 -4.53 -20.00
C ARG A 293 10.20 -3.08 -19.56
N SER A 294 11.24 -2.81 -18.77
CA SER A 294 11.63 -1.44 -18.40
C SER A 294 12.34 -0.74 -19.56
N VAL A 295 13.20 -1.46 -20.29
CA VAL A 295 13.88 -1.00 -21.50
C VAL A 295 12.88 -0.62 -22.60
N CYS A 296 11.92 -1.49 -22.93
CA CYS A 296 10.92 -1.22 -23.96
C CYS A 296 10.05 0.00 -23.62
N ARG A 297 9.63 0.17 -22.35
CA ARG A 297 8.91 1.39 -21.93
C ARG A 297 9.77 2.65 -22.11
N LYS A 298 11.00 2.64 -21.61
CA LYS A 298 11.94 3.78 -21.77
C LYS A 298 12.22 4.10 -23.23
N LEU A 299 12.35 3.10 -24.09
CA LEU A 299 12.51 3.28 -25.54
C LEU A 299 11.26 3.90 -26.18
N MET A 300 10.07 3.42 -25.83
CA MET A 300 8.81 4.00 -26.31
C MET A 300 8.63 5.45 -25.85
N ASP A 301 8.92 5.75 -24.58
CA ASP A 301 8.90 7.12 -24.04
C ASP A 301 9.92 8.01 -24.76
N ILE A 302 11.13 7.50 -25.03
CA ILE A 302 12.19 8.18 -25.78
C ILE A 302 11.76 8.49 -27.22
N CYS A 303 11.17 7.52 -27.92
CA CYS A 303 10.68 7.69 -29.29
C CYS A 303 9.46 8.63 -29.36
N ASN A 304 8.55 8.57 -28.39
CA ASN A 304 7.40 9.47 -28.29
C ASN A 304 7.84 10.92 -28.03
N ASN A 305 8.79 11.15 -27.13
CA ASN A 305 9.35 12.49 -26.86
C ASN A 305 10.27 13.02 -27.98
N GLY A 306 10.79 12.14 -28.84
CA GLY A 306 11.57 12.51 -30.02
C GLY A 306 10.74 12.66 -31.31
N ARG A 307 9.44 12.34 -31.27
CA ARG A 307 8.61 12.09 -32.46
C ARG A 307 8.58 13.27 -33.43
N ASP A 308 8.45 14.49 -32.90
CA ASP A 308 8.38 15.72 -33.70
C ASP A 308 9.70 16.05 -34.43
N LYS A 309 10.84 15.53 -33.95
CA LYS A 309 12.15 15.66 -34.63
C LYS A 309 12.43 14.52 -35.60
N LEU A 310 11.87 13.34 -35.36
CA LEU A 310 12.02 12.16 -36.20
C LEU A 310 11.03 12.14 -37.39
N ALA A 311 9.84 12.73 -37.24
CA ALA A 311 8.77 12.73 -38.24
C ALA A 311 9.14 13.36 -39.60
N ALA A 312 10.21 14.17 -39.65
CA ALA A 312 10.75 14.74 -40.89
C ALA A 312 11.60 13.75 -41.71
N THR A 313 11.75 12.49 -41.28
CA THR A 313 12.58 11.47 -41.95
C THR A 313 11.82 10.15 -42.12
N GLU A 314 12.06 9.44 -43.22
CA GLU A 314 11.46 8.12 -43.51
C GLU A 314 11.70 7.11 -42.36
N ASN A 315 12.90 7.16 -41.78
CA ASN A 315 13.29 6.38 -40.60
C ASN A 315 12.39 6.64 -39.38
N GLY A 316 11.93 7.87 -39.15
CA GLY A 316 11.07 8.22 -38.02
C GLY A 316 9.66 7.64 -38.13
N VAL A 317 9.11 7.60 -39.34
CA VAL A 317 7.82 6.95 -39.62
C VAL A 317 7.93 5.45 -39.34
N LEU A 318 8.97 4.80 -39.89
CA LEU A 318 9.25 3.37 -39.71
C LEU A 318 9.44 2.99 -38.24
N ILE A 319 10.27 3.73 -37.49
CA ILE A 319 10.45 3.52 -36.04
C ILE A 319 9.09 3.58 -35.32
N SER A 320 8.23 4.54 -35.65
CA SER A 320 6.93 4.68 -34.99
C SER A 320 5.91 3.57 -35.33
N THR A 321 6.05 2.87 -36.46
CA THR A 321 5.11 1.82 -36.91
C THR A 321 5.56 0.40 -36.59
N HIS A 322 6.87 0.13 -36.50
CA HIS A 322 7.39 -1.23 -36.27
C HIS A 322 8.00 -1.45 -34.88
N LEU A 323 8.53 -0.43 -34.19
CA LEU A 323 9.05 -0.60 -32.82
C LEU A 323 8.01 -1.15 -31.82
N PRO A 324 6.71 -0.76 -31.88
CA PRO A 324 5.68 -1.36 -31.03
C PRO A 324 5.46 -2.85 -31.34
N LYS A 325 5.55 -3.24 -32.62
CA LYS A 325 5.35 -4.63 -33.09
C LYS A 325 6.49 -5.56 -32.66
N MET A 326 7.71 -5.05 -32.53
CA MET A 326 8.84 -5.80 -31.96
C MET A 326 8.75 -5.96 -30.43
N ALA A 327 7.96 -5.12 -29.74
CA ALA A 327 7.84 -5.11 -28.29
C ALA A 327 6.59 -5.85 -27.76
N SER A 328 5.65 -6.24 -28.62
CA SER A 328 4.42 -6.99 -28.28
C SER A 328 4.64 -8.50 -28.31
N GLU A 329 4.16 -9.22 -27.29
CA GLU A 329 4.32 -10.69 -27.14
C GLU A 329 3.45 -11.55 -28.11
N ASP A 330 2.58 -10.94 -28.93
CA ASP A 330 1.68 -11.67 -29.85
C ASP A 330 2.12 -11.56 -31.33
N ILE A 331 2.95 -12.51 -31.79
CA ILE A 331 3.06 -12.86 -33.22
C ILE A 331 2.99 -14.39 -33.35
N ASN A 332 1.76 -14.90 -33.40
CA ASN A 332 1.44 -16.25 -33.84
C ASN A 332 0.14 -16.26 -34.66
N SER A 333 0.22 -15.69 -35.87
CA SER A 333 -0.74 -15.94 -36.94
C SER A 333 -0.05 -15.63 -38.27
N HIS A 334 0.22 -16.66 -39.07
CA HIS A 334 0.59 -16.47 -40.47
C HIS A 334 -0.55 -15.76 -41.20
N THR A 335 -0.18 -14.84 -42.08
CA THR A 335 -1.09 -14.21 -43.04
C THR A 335 -1.60 -15.29 -44.01
N THR A 336 -2.86 -15.67 -43.92
CA THR A 336 -3.53 -16.40 -45.01
C THR A 336 -3.92 -15.39 -46.09
N ALA A 337 -3.15 -15.37 -47.18
CA ALA A 337 -3.64 -14.84 -48.45
C ALA A 337 -4.73 -15.78 -49.01
N SER A 338 -5.72 -15.22 -49.70
CA SER A 338 -6.87 -15.96 -50.22
C SER A 338 -7.01 -15.79 -51.74
N SER A 339 -6.43 -16.74 -52.49
CA SER A 339 -6.59 -17.03 -53.94
C SER A 339 -5.47 -18.02 -54.29
N GLU A 340 -5.65 -19.16 -54.98
CA GLU A 340 -6.78 -19.63 -55.79
C GLU A 340 -6.74 -21.18 -55.93
N GLU A 341 -7.88 -21.74 -56.34
CA GLU A 341 -8.07 -22.95 -57.17
C GLU A 341 -7.55 -24.38 -56.83
N THR A 342 -8.53 -25.29 -56.73
CA THR A 342 -8.57 -26.67 -57.27
C THR A 342 -7.74 -27.80 -56.64
N GLY A 343 -8.25 -29.05 -56.75
CA GLY A 343 -7.45 -30.27 -56.52
C GLY A 343 -8.08 -31.34 -55.61
N GLN A 344 -8.90 -32.21 -56.20
CA GLN A 344 -9.59 -33.38 -55.62
C GLN A 344 -8.73 -34.40 -54.82
N SER A 345 -9.39 -35.10 -53.87
CA SER A 345 -9.16 -36.52 -53.45
C SER A 345 -7.77 -36.92 -52.85
N ALA A 346 -7.63 -37.80 -51.87
CA ALA A 346 -8.36 -39.05 -51.61
C ALA A 346 -8.13 -39.58 -50.17
N SER A 347 -8.86 -40.65 -49.83
CA SER A 347 -8.87 -41.36 -48.53
C SER A 347 -7.52 -41.92 -48.05
N SER A 348 -7.34 -42.03 -46.72
CA SER A 348 -7.22 -43.33 -46.06
C SER A 348 -7.32 -43.24 -44.52
N ASN A 349 -7.81 -44.32 -43.92
CA ASN A 349 -8.05 -44.45 -42.47
C ASN A 349 -6.75 -44.79 -41.71
N LEU A 350 -6.66 -44.41 -40.43
CA LEU A 350 -6.70 -45.38 -39.31
C LEU A 350 -6.80 -44.69 -37.93
N GLN A 351 -7.35 -45.43 -36.96
CA GLN A 351 -7.71 -44.96 -35.60
C GLN A 351 -6.51 -45.13 -34.64
N LYS A 352 -6.31 -44.35 -33.56
CA LYS A 352 -7.07 -44.41 -32.29
C LYS A 352 -6.57 -43.33 -31.29
N GLU A 353 -7.49 -42.85 -30.45
CA GLU A 353 -7.40 -42.52 -29.00
C GLU A 353 -6.07 -41.94 -28.44
N SER A 354 -6.02 -40.85 -27.65
CA SER A 354 -6.98 -40.44 -26.60
C SER A 354 -6.70 -39.02 -26.04
N THR A 355 -7.55 -38.60 -25.07
CA THR A 355 -7.45 -37.43 -24.17
C THR A 355 -7.86 -36.04 -24.72
N LYS A 356 -8.61 -35.30 -23.90
CA LYS A 356 -9.25 -34.02 -24.22
C LYS A 356 -8.54 -32.86 -23.54
N ASP A 357 -8.32 -31.78 -24.28
CA ASP A 357 -7.76 -30.53 -23.76
C ASP A 357 -8.65 -29.81 -22.75
N ALA A 358 -8.02 -29.26 -21.71
CA ALA A 358 -8.60 -28.23 -20.86
C ALA A 358 -8.04 -26.85 -21.29
N ASN A 359 -8.79 -26.14 -22.13
CA ASN A 359 -8.38 -24.82 -22.62
C ASN A 359 -8.29 -23.78 -21.49
N SER A 360 -7.12 -23.16 -21.34
CA SER A 360 -6.91 -22.00 -20.45
C SER A 360 -7.28 -20.69 -21.17
N ALA A 361 -7.95 -19.78 -20.46
CA ALA A 361 -8.49 -18.57 -21.06
C ALA A 361 -7.50 -17.38 -21.03
N LYS A 362 -7.33 -16.70 -22.18
CA LYS A 362 -6.68 -15.38 -22.31
C LYS A 362 -7.75 -14.25 -22.46
N PRO A 363 -7.41 -12.97 -22.22
CA PRO A 363 -8.41 -11.95 -21.86
C PRO A 363 -9.11 -11.24 -23.04
N GLN A 364 -10.38 -11.60 -23.31
CA GLN A 364 -11.30 -10.86 -24.20
C GLN A 364 -12.46 -10.18 -23.42
N ALA A 365 -12.16 -9.47 -22.33
CA ALA A 365 -13.18 -9.11 -21.33
C ALA A 365 -14.11 -7.93 -21.71
N GLN A 366 -13.63 -6.88 -22.40
CA GLN A 366 -14.34 -5.60 -22.39
C GLN A 366 -15.33 -5.39 -23.55
N VAL A 367 -15.02 -5.85 -24.78
CA VAL A 367 -15.99 -5.86 -25.91
C VAL A 367 -17.15 -6.84 -25.64
N ASN A 368 -16.89 -7.90 -24.87
CA ASN A 368 -17.92 -8.88 -24.48
C ASN A 368 -18.88 -8.35 -23.39
N ARG A 369 -18.56 -7.29 -22.65
CA ARG A 369 -19.34 -6.90 -21.45
C ARG A 369 -20.71 -6.30 -21.81
N THR A 370 -20.77 -5.40 -22.79
CA THR A 370 -22.05 -4.83 -23.28
C THR A 370 -22.95 -5.91 -23.91
N SER A 371 -22.37 -6.82 -24.69
CA SER A 371 -23.08 -7.99 -25.24
C SER A 371 -23.62 -8.90 -24.13
N ASN A 372 -22.84 -9.18 -23.08
CA ASN A 372 -23.28 -10.01 -21.96
C ASN A 372 -24.35 -9.33 -21.10
N LEU A 373 -24.30 -8.01 -20.92
CA LEU A 373 -25.36 -7.24 -20.26
C LEU A 373 -26.70 -7.35 -20.99
N GLN A 374 -26.69 -7.21 -22.32
CA GLN A 374 -27.88 -7.40 -23.15
C GLN A 374 -28.41 -8.84 -23.05
N LYS A 375 -27.53 -9.85 -23.07
CA LYS A 375 -27.90 -11.26 -22.88
C LYS A 375 -28.52 -11.52 -21.50
N ILE A 376 -28.00 -10.92 -20.42
CA ILE A 376 -28.58 -11.05 -19.07
C ILE A 376 -29.99 -10.44 -19.02
N ARG A 377 -30.18 -9.23 -19.57
CA ARG A 377 -31.50 -8.58 -19.64
C ARG A 377 -32.50 -9.38 -20.48
N GLN A 378 -32.09 -9.86 -21.66
CA GLN A 378 -32.91 -10.74 -22.49
C GLN A 378 -33.29 -12.03 -21.76
N ARG A 379 -32.35 -12.65 -21.03
CA ARG A 379 -32.61 -13.87 -20.24
C ARG A 379 -33.58 -13.61 -19.07
N LYS A 380 -33.49 -12.45 -18.41
CA LYS A 380 -34.47 -12.02 -17.40
C LYS A 380 -35.86 -11.89 -18.03
N GLN A 381 -35.98 -11.16 -19.14
CA GLN A 381 -37.24 -10.97 -19.85
C GLN A 381 -37.86 -12.29 -20.36
N GLN A 382 -37.04 -13.22 -20.85
CA GLN A 382 -37.48 -14.58 -21.20
C GLN A 382 -38.03 -15.35 -19.99
N ILE A 383 -37.44 -15.19 -18.80
CA ILE A 383 -37.89 -15.86 -17.58
C ILE A 383 -39.15 -15.19 -17.00
N TYR A 384 -39.29 -13.88 -17.11
CA TYR A 384 -40.51 -13.16 -16.71
C TYR A 384 -41.73 -13.53 -17.57
N ASN A 385 -41.49 -13.94 -18.82
CA ASN A 385 -42.52 -14.42 -19.75
C ASN A 385 -42.86 -15.92 -19.60
N LEU A 386 -42.28 -16.64 -18.62
CA LEU A 386 -42.62 -18.04 -18.37
C LEU A 386 -43.98 -18.19 -17.65
N PRO A 387 -44.69 -19.31 -17.85
CA PRO A 387 -45.86 -19.67 -17.04
C PRO A 387 -45.55 -19.68 -15.54
N GLN A 388 -46.54 -19.30 -14.73
CA GLN A 388 -46.39 -19.08 -13.28
C GLN A 388 -45.83 -20.30 -12.54
N GLU A 389 -46.20 -21.52 -12.93
CA GLU A 389 -45.66 -22.76 -12.36
C GLU A 389 -44.13 -22.86 -12.51
N LYS A 390 -43.59 -22.49 -13.69
CA LYS A 390 -42.14 -22.48 -13.96
C LYS A 390 -41.42 -21.34 -13.25
N LYS A 391 -42.11 -20.21 -13.01
CA LYS A 391 -41.62 -19.13 -12.14
C LYS A 391 -41.45 -19.62 -10.70
N LEU A 392 -42.51 -20.21 -10.13
CA LEU A 392 -42.54 -20.73 -8.76
C LEU A 392 -41.50 -21.83 -8.53
N LEU A 393 -41.38 -22.80 -9.46
CA LEU A 393 -40.36 -23.85 -9.42
C LEU A 393 -38.93 -23.28 -9.38
N LYS A 394 -38.67 -22.18 -10.08
CA LYS A 394 -37.34 -21.55 -10.07
C LYS A 394 -37.06 -20.88 -8.73
N LEU A 395 -38.04 -20.18 -8.16
CA LEU A 395 -37.94 -19.56 -6.83
C LEU A 395 -37.84 -20.59 -5.69
N ALA A 396 -38.48 -21.77 -5.82
CA ALA A 396 -38.44 -22.83 -4.81
C ALA A 396 -37.02 -23.23 -4.36
N ASN A 397 -36.03 -23.14 -5.25
CA ASN A 397 -34.61 -23.38 -4.96
C ASN A 397 -34.01 -22.42 -3.90
N TYR A 398 -34.65 -21.29 -3.66
CA TYR A 398 -34.25 -20.21 -2.76
C TYR A 398 -35.22 -20.03 -1.57
N SER A 399 -36.32 -20.78 -1.54
CA SER A 399 -37.44 -20.60 -0.61
C SER A 399 -37.46 -21.59 0.55
N ALA A 400 -37.81 -21.11 1.75
CA ALA A 400 -37.95 -21.91 2.96
C ALA A 400 -39.05 -22.97 2.84
N CYS A 401 -38.86 -24.13 3.47
CA CYS A 401 -39.95 -25.09 3.67
C CYS A 401 -40.86 -24.61 4.80
N GLN A 402 -42.14 -24.40 4.49
CA GLN A 402 -43.19 -23.95 5.42
C GLN A 402 -43.86 -25.13 6.16
N ALA A 403 -43.08 -26.18 6.44
CA ALA A 403 -43.51 -27.32 7.25
C ALA A 403 -43.03 -27.13 8.69
N GLU A 404 -43.81 -27.59 9.66
CA GLU A 404 -43.47 -27.45 11.08
C GLU A 404 -42.11 -28.07 11.41
N GLU A 405 -41.34 -27.39 12.27
CA GLU A 405 -39.97 -27.71 12.68
C GLU A 405 -38.91 -27.84 11.54
N CYS A 406 -39.27 -27.59 10.27
CA CYS A 406 -38.39 -27.84 9.14
C CYS A 406 -37.37 -26.71 8.90
N LYS A 407 -36.07 -27.02 8.97
CA LYS A 407 -34.97 -26.06 8.74
C LYS A 407 -34.50 -25.97 7.28
N CYS A 408 -35.32 -26.40 6.31
CA CYS A 408 -34.89 -26.46 4.91
C CYS A 408 -34.99 -25.10 4.21
N THR A 409 -33.91 -24.67 3.54
CA THR A 409 -33.75 -23.32 2.96
C THR A 409 -33.76 -23.29 1.42
N GLY A 410 -34.35 -24.31 0.78
CA GLY A 410 -34.50 -24.38 -0.67
C GLY A 410 -34.84 -25.79 -1.14
N TRP A 411 -35.82 -25.91 -2.03
CA TRP A 411 -36.19 -27.17 -2.66
C TRP A 411 -35.07 -27.69 -3.56
N LYS A 412 -34.91 -29.01 -3.61
CA LYS A 412 -34.00 -29.72 -4.52
C LYS A 412 -34.68 -30.95 -5.08
N ASN A 413 -34.72 -31.08 -6.41
CA ASN A 413 -35.30 -32.24 -7.06
C ASN A 413 -34.60 -33.54 -6.63
N ALA A 414 -35.38 -34.55 -6.25
CA ALA A 414 -34.90 -35.89 -5.92
C ALA A 414 -34.75 -36.79 -7.17
N GLN A 415 -35.45 -36.48 -8.27
CA GLN A 415 -35.45 -37.30 -9.48
C GLN A 415 -34.11 -37.20 -10.25
N PRO A 416 -33.56 -38.33 -10.76
CA PRO A 416 -32.33 -38.33 -11.54
C PRO A 416 -32.53 -37.78 -12.97
N ILE A 417 -31.58 -37.01 -13.47
CA ILE A 417 -31.61 -36.47 -14.84
C ILE A 417 -31.22 -37.57 -15.83
N ILE A 418 -32.18 -38.09 -16.58
CA ILE A 418 -31.96 -39.05 -17.66
C ILE A 418 -31.43 -38.31 -18.89
N LYS A 419 -30.24 -38.69 -19.38
CA LYS A 419 -29.68 -38.18 -20.65
C LYS A 419 -30.03 -39.14 -21.78
N SER A 420 -30.63 -38.63 -22.86
CA SER A 420 -30.87 -39.43 -24.06
C SER A 420 -29.58 -39.64 -24.86
N ALA A 421 -29.54 -40.71 -25.66
CA ALA A 421 -28.40 -41.04 -26.53
C ALA A 421 -28.08 -39.97 -27.61
N LYS A 422 -28.96 -38.97 -27.81
CA LYS A 422 -28.73 -37.83 -28.72
C LYS A 422 -28.18 -36.58 -28.02
N GLY A 423 -27.91 -36.63 -26.72
CA GLY A 423 -27.36 -35.50 -25.95
C GLY A 423 -28.39 -34.45 -25.52
N GLU A 424 -29.65 -34.61 -25.90
CA GLU A 424 -30.75 -33.79 -25.39
C GLU A 424 -31.09 -34.14 -23.94
N ILE A 425 -31.19 -33.12 -23.09
CA ILE A 425 -31.63 -33.24 -21.71
C ILE A 425 -33.16 -33.16 -21.72
N GLN A 426 -33.84 -34.29 -21.57
CA GLN A 426 -35.26 -34.28 -21.22
C GLN A 426 -35.38 -33.77 -19.78
N GLN A 427 -36.06 -32.62 -19.60
CA GLN A 427 -36.40 -32.15 -18.26
C GLN A 427 -37.49 -33.06 -17.68
N PRO A 428 -37.33 -33.61 -16.46
CA PRO A 428 -38.41 -34.35 -15.82
C PRO A 428 -39.60 -33.42 -15.58
N VAL A 429 -40.81 -33.95 -15.73
CA VAL A 429 -42.05 -33.25 -15.36
C VAL A 429 -42.10 -33.20 -13.84
N ILE A 430 -41.85 -32.00 -13.28
CA ILE A 430 -41.84 -31.77 -11.84
C ILE A 430 -43.25 -31.37 -11.39
N ASN A 431 -43.81 -32.12 -10.46
CA ASN A 431 -45.12 -31.91 -9.88
C ASN A 431 -45.03 -31.24 -8.50
N PHE A 432 -46.10 -30.57 -8.06
CA PHE A 432 -46.19 -29.90 -6.75
C PHE A 432 -45.95 -30.82 -5.54
N PHE A 433 -46.19 -32.13 -5.72
CA PHE A 433 -46.00 -33.15 -4.71
C PHE A 433 -44.59 -33.77 -4.69
N ASP A 434 -43.69 -33.39 -5.60
CA ASP A 434 -42.34 -33.98 -5.65
C ASP A 434 -41.54 -33.67 -4.38
N PRO A 435 -41.00 -34.70 -3.69
CA PRO A 435 -40.32 -34.53 -2.41
C PRO A 435 -38.97 -33.83 -2.58
N CYS A 436 -38.70 -32.86 -1.71
CA CYS A 436 -37.40 -32.21 -1.62
C CYS A 436 -36.32 -33.21 -1.17
N LYS A 437 -35.22 -33.32 -1.92
CA LYS A 437 -34.08 -34.19 -1.57
C LYS A 437 -33.49 -33.92 -0.19
N MET A 438 -33.69 -32.72 0.38
CA MET A 438 -33.07 -32.29 1.64
C MET A 438 -33.97 -32.43 2.88
N CYS A 439 -35.29 -32.43 2.72
CA CYS A 439 -36.23 -32.50 3.85
C CYS A 439 -37.46 -33.39 3.59
N THR A 440 -37.50 -34.09 2.46
CA THR A 440 -38.56 -34.99 1.99
C THR A 440 -39.97 -34.39 1.84
N HIS A 441 -40.22 -33.17 2.33
CA HIS A 441 -41.46 -32.42 2.14
C HIS A 441 -41.71 -32.03 0.66
N PRO A 442 -42.98 -31.93 0.23
CA PRO A 442 -43.34 -31.61 -1.15
C PRO A 442 -42.89 -30.21 -1.57
N LEU A 443 -42.74 -30.01 -2.88
CA LEU A 443 -42.48 -28.70 -3.50
C LEU A 443 -43.47 -27.62 -3.05
N GLU A 444 -44.75 -27.97 -2.87
CA GLU A 444 -45.81 -27.08 -2.36
C GLU A 444 -45.39 -26.36 -1.06
N ASN A 445 -44.83 -27.08 -0.08
CA ASN A 445 -44.37 -26.49 1.19
C ASN A 445 -43.23 -25.48 1.01
N HIS A 446 -42.47 -25.55 -0.08
CA HIS A 446 -41.44 -24.56 -0.40
C HIS A 446 -41.97 -23.31 -1.13
N ILE A 447 -43.12 -23.41 -1.80
CA ILE A 447 -43.67 -22.30 -2.60
C ILE A 447 -44.90 -21.65 -1.98
N LYS A 448 -45.51 -22.22 -0.93
CA LYS A 448 -46.80 -21.80 -0.31
C LYS A 448 -47.01 -20.29 -0.09
N HIS A 449 -45.94 -19.52 0.15
CA HIS A 449 -45.97 -18.06 0.38
C HIS A 449 -45.92 -17.20 -0.92
N LEU A 450 -45.57 -17.81 -2.06
CA LEU A 450 -45.34 -17.13 -3.33
C LEU A 450 -46.62 -16.94 -4.19
N PRO A 451 -47.56 -17.90 -4.34
CA PRO A 451 -48.80 -17.69 -5.10
C PRO A 451 -49.68 -16.53 -4.63
N VAL A 452 -49.50 -16.06 -3.40
CA VAL A 452 -50.24 -14.94 -2.80
C VAL A 452 -49.68 -13.57 -3.24
N GLN A 453 -48.52 -13.54 -3.90
CA GLN A 453 -47.82 -12.30 -4.28
C GLN A 453 -48.21 -11.81 -5.68
N SER A 454 -48.03 -10.51 -5.92
CA SER A 454 -48.24 -9.94 -7.25
C SER A 454 -47.21 -10.44 -8.27
N ASP A 455 -47.57 -10.46 -9.55
CA ASP A 455 -46.65 -10.83 -10.64
C ASP A 455 -45.40 -9.93 -10.69
N GLU A 456 -45.53 -8.65 -10.29
CA GLU A 456 -44.39 -7.72 -10.16
C GLU A 456 -43.39 -8.19 -9.09
N GLU A 457 -43.88 -8.62 -7.93
CA GLU A 457 -43.07 -9.10 -6.83
C GLU A 457 -42.42 -10.46 -7.16
N ILE A 458 -43.15 -11.37 -7.82
CA ILE A 458 -42.59 -12.62 -8.35
C ILE A 458 -41.50 -12.33 -9.39
N ASN A 459 -41.71 -11.37 -10.31
CA ASN A 459 -40.69 -10.97 -11.28
C ASN A 459 -39.47 -10.32 -10.60
N ARG A 460 -39.65 -9.55 -9.51
CA ARG A 460 -38.55 -9.00 -8.71
C ARG A 460 -37.70 -10.11 -8.07
N LEU A 461 -38.34 -11.06 -7.40
CA LEU A 461 -37.66 -12.21 -6.79
C LEU A 461 -36.96 -13.09 -7.83
N LEU A 462 -37.56 -13.26 -9.02
CA LEU A 462 -36.91 -13.95 -10.15
C LEU A 462 -35.68 -13.21 -10.67
N GLY A 463 -35.74 -11.88 -10.76
CA GLY A 463 -34.60 -11.03 -11.11
C GLY A 463 -33.43 -11.25 -10.16
N MET A 464 -33.72 -11.26 -8.86
CA MET A 464 -32.74 -11.54 -7.79
C MET A 464 -32.19 -12.97 -7.87
N ALA A 465 -33.02 -13.97 -8.16
CA ALA A 465 -32.57 -15.36 -8.31
C ALA A 465 -31.64 -15.53 -9.52
N ILE A 466 -31.92 -14.83 -10.63
CA ILE A 466 -31.05 -14.81 -11.82
C ILE A 466 -29.74 -14.08 -11.53
N ASP A 467 -29.76 -13.00 -10.76
CA ASP A 467 -28.55 -12.30 -10.34
C ASP A 467 -27.72 -13.14 -9.35
N ALA A 468 -28.36 -13.88 -8.46
CA ALA A 468 -27.69 -14.86 -7.60
C ALA A 468 -27.04 -16.00 -8.42
N ASP A 469 -27.75 -16.57 -9.41
CA ASP A 469 -27.20 -17.55 -10.38
C ASP A 469 -25.96 -16.97 -11.10
N ASN A 470 -26.04 -15.71 -11.56
CA ASN A 470 -24.95 -15.03 -12.28
C ASN A 470 -23.72 -14.79 -11.37
N ILE A 471 -23.92 -14.25 -10.17
CA ILE A 471 -22.84 -14.02 -9.19
C ILE A 471 -22.21 -15.34 -8.74
N PHE A 472 -23.00 -16.40 -8.58
CA PHE A 472 -22.50 -17.74 -8.28
C PHE A 472 -21.62 -18.29 -9.43
N ALA A 473 -22.04 -18.12 -10.68
CA ALA A 473 -21.22 -18.48 -11.84
C ALA A 473 -19.91 -17.66 -11.93
N CYS A 474 -19.94 -16.35 -11.60
CA CYS A 474 -18.75 -15.53 -11.46
C CYS A 474 -17.82 -16.03 -10.33
N THR A 475 -18.37 -16.41 -9.18
CA THR A 475 -17.62 -16.95 -8.02
C THR A 475 -16.80 -18.19 -8.37
N HIS A 476 -17.30 -19.05 -9.27
CA HIS A 476 -16.56 -20.23 -9.74
C HIS A 476 -15.46 -19.92 -10.76
N ARG A 477 -15.60 -18.84 -11.54
CA ARG A 477 -14.59 -18.38 -12.51
C ARG A 477 -13.53 -17.47 -11.89
N GLU A 478 -13.83 -16.88 -10.73
CA GLU A 478 -12.96 -15.93 -10.05
C GLU A 478 -11.77 -16.64 -9.38
N VAL A 479 -10.58 -16.11 -9.68
CA VAL A 479 -9.28 -16.58 -9.18
C VAL A 479 -8.80 -15.69 -8.03
N ASP A 480 -9.14 -14.41 -8.02
CA ASP A 480 -8.74 -13.49 -6.95
C ASP A 480 -9.50 -13.76 -5.64
N PRO A 481 -8.81 -14.07 -4.52
CA PRO A 481 -9.48 -14.43 -3.27
C PRO A 481 -10.22 -13.27 -2.59
N ASP A 482 -9.88 -12.01 -2.87
CA ASP A 482 -10.58 -10.86 -2.30
C ASP A 482 -11.87 -10.55 -3.07
N THR A 483 -11.82 -10.56 -4.40
CA THR A 483 -12.99 -10.43 -5.30
C THR A 483 -13.98 -11.58 -5.11
N LYS A 484 -13.49 -12.81 -4.98
CA LYS A 484 -14.31 -13.99 -4.71
C LYS A 484 -15.10 -13.89 -3.41
N LYS A 485 -14.54 -13.31 -2.35
CA LYS A 485 -15.28 -13.04 -1.09
C LYS A 485 -16.42 -12.06 -1.30
N VAL A 486 -16.22 -11.01 -2.10
CA VAL A 486 -17.28 -10.05 -2.44
C VAL A 486 -18.42 -10.73 -3.18
N TYR A 487 -18.12 -11.58 -4.17
CA TYR A 487 -19.17 -12.34 -4.87
C TYR A 487 -19.90 -13.32 -3.93
N ILE A 488 -19.20 -14.02 -3.03
CA ILE A 488 -19.84 -14.88 -2.02
C ILE A 488 -20.75 -14.08 -1.08
N TYR A 489 -20.33 -12.89 -0.66
CA TYR A 489 -21.14 -11.98 0.16
C TYR A 489 -22.40 -11.52 -0.59
N LEU A 490 -22.27 -11.03 -1.83
CA LEU A 490 -23.42 -10.57 -2.62
C LEU A 490 -24.38 -11.71 -2.99
N TYR A 491 -23.87 -12.91 -3.27
CA TYR A 491 -24.69 -14.10 -3.45
C TYR A 491 -25.49 -14.44 -2.19
N LYS A 492 -24.86 -14.41 -1.00
CA LYS A 492 -25.55 -14.59 0.28
C LYS A 492 -26.59 -13.50 0.53
N LEU A 493 -26.25 -12.23 0.27
CA LEU A 493 -27.17 -11.10 0.42
C LEU A 493 -28.42 -11.29 -0.44
N LEU A 494 -28.25 -11.54 -1.75
CA LEU A 494 -29.39 -11.79 -2.64
C LEU A 494 -30.19 -13.02 -2.21
N ARG A 495 -29.53 -14.12 -1.84
CA ARG A 495 -30.23 -15.33 -1.34
C ARG A 495 -31.04 -15.05 -0.08
N ASN A 496 -30.49 -14.31 0.88
CA ASN A 496 -31.19 -13.93 2.10
C ASN A 496 -32.37 -12.99 1.80
N CYS A 497 -32.20 -12.03 0.86
CA CYS A 497 -33.28 -11.13 0.45
C CYS A 497 -34.38 -11.82 -0.36
N ILE A 498 -34.08 -12.89 -1.12
CA ILE A 498 -35.13 -13.73 -1.74
C ILE A 498 -35.88 -14.50 -0.65
N PHE A 499 -35.14 -15.07 0.31
CA PHE A 499 -35.70 -15.84 1.43
C PHE A 499 -36.61 -14.99 2.36
N SER A 500 -36.22 -13.75 2.65
CA SER A 500 -37.00 -12.81 3.48
C SER A 500 -37.89 -11.86 2.67
N MET A 501 -37.89 -11.99 1.34
CA MET A 501 -38.59 -11.11 0.40
C MET A 501 -38.24 -9.61 0.56
N THR A 502 -37.07 -9.25 1.08
CA THR A 502 -36.64 -7.85 1.22
C THR A 502 -35.93 -7.32 -0.04
N LYS A 503 -35.68 -6.00 -0.08
CA LYS A 503 -34.79 -5.39 -1.08
C LYS A 503 -33.33 -5.47 -0.59
N PRO A 504 -32.34 -5.72 -1.45
CA PRO A 504 -30.96 -5.90 -1.02
C PRO A 504 -30.28 -4.56 -0.71
N THR A 505 -30.12 -4.26 0.57
CA THR A 505 -29.25 -3.18 1.08
C THR A 505 -27.92 -3.74 1.56
N VAL A 506 -26.83 -3.05 1.23
CA VAL A 506 -25.47 -3.39 1.68
C VAL A 506 -25.18 -2.56 2.92
N GLU A 507 -25.35 -3.13 4.11
CA GLU A 507 -25.10 -2.44 5.38
C GLU A 507 -23.77 -2.88 5.99
N GLY A 508 -22.93 -1.93 6.45
CA GLY A 508 -21.59 -2.31 6.92
C GLY A 508 -20.51 -1.24 7.11
N PRO A 509 -19.29 -1.68 7.50
CA PRO A 509 -18.12 -0.81 7.67
C PRO A 509 -17.57 -0.25 6.35
N LEU A 510 -18.14 -0.65 5.21
CA LEU A 510 -17.89 -0.03 3.91
C LEU A 510 -18.45 1.40 3.84
N GLY A 511 -19.47 1.73 4.63
CA GLY A 511 -20.25 2.97 4.49
C GLY A 511 -21.17 2.97 3.26
N GLN A 512 -21.99 4.00 3.12
CA GLN A 512 -22.83 4.23 1.95
C GLN A 512 -22.19 5.27 1.02
N PRO A 513 -22.45 5.21 -0.30
CA PRO A 513 -22.07 6.27 -1.24
C PRO A 513 -22.85 7.58 -0.96
N PRO A 514 -22.29 8.76 -1.28
CA PRO A 514 -20.95 8.99 -1.82
C PRO A 514 -19.86 8.91 -0.72
N PHE A 515 -18.73 8.30 -1.05
CA PHE A 515 -17.65 8.01 -0.10
C PHE A 515 -16.68 9.18 0.12
N GLU A 516 -16.55 10.07 -0.86
CA GLU A 516 -15.64 11.23 -0.85
C GLU A 516 -16.32 12.44 -1.50
N ARG A 517 -15.99 13.66 -1.04
CA ARG A 517 -16.45 14.93 -1.61
C ARG A 517 -15.28 15.92 -1.68
N PRO A 518 -15.09 16.67 -2.80
CA PRO A 518 -15.82 16.53 -4.06
C PRO A 518 -15.53 15.17 -4.73
N ASN A 519 -16.53 14.66 -5.45
CA ASN A 519 -16.39 13.43 -6.23
C ASN A 519 -15.57 13.69 -7.51
N ILE A 520 -15.12 12.62 -8.17
CA ILE A 520 -14.29 12.67 -9.38
C ILE A 520 -14.96 13.51 -10.48
N ALA A 521 -16.27 13.38 -10.68
CA ALA A 521 -17.01 14.17 -11.67
C ALA A 521 -16.94 15.68 -11.38
N LYS A 522 -17.12 16.09 -10.12
CA LYS A 522 -17.03 17.49 -9.69
C LYS A 522 -15.59 17.99 -9.76
N ALA A 523 -14.60 17.21 -9.33
CA ALA A 523 -13.18 17.57 -9.40
C ALA A 523 -12.68 17.73 -10.85
N VAL A 524 -13.05 16.82 -11.76
CA VAL A 524 -12.73 16.93 -13.20
C VAL A 524 -13.45 18.11 -13.84
N THR A 525 -14.68 18.44 -13.41
CA THR A 525 -15.40 19.65 -13.86
C THR A 525 -14.72 20.92 -13.35
N ASN A 526 -14.35 20.96 -12.07
CA ASN A 526 -13.59 22.05 -11.46
C ASN A 526 -12.23 22.23 -12.17
N PHE A 527 -11.57 21.15 -12.58
CA PHE A 527 -10.34 21.20 -13.39
C PHE A 527 -10.55 21.86 -14.75
N VAL A 528 -11.62 21.52 -15.48
CA VAL A 528 -11.93 22.16 -16.78
C VAL A 528 -12.17 23.67 -16.62
N LEU A 529 -12.89 24.07 -15.57
CA LEU A 529 -13.07 25.50 -15.25
C LEU A 529 -11.72 26.14 -14.88
N TYR A 530 -10.99 25.56 -13.93
CA TYR A 530 -9.73 26.09 -13.40
C TYR A 530 -8.66 26.30 -14.47
N LYS A 531 -8.45 25.32 -15.36
CA LYS A 531 -7.38 25.36 -16.36
C LYS A 531 -7.78 25.94 -17.71
N PHE A 532 -9.04 25.81 -18.12
CA PHE A 532 -9.42 26.10 -19.51
C PHE A 532 -10.47 27.21 -19.67
N SER A 533 -10.97 27.82 -18.59
CA SER A 533 -11.95 28.93 -18.65
C SER A 533 -11.53 30.13 -19.51
N HIS A 534 -10.23 30.32 -19.76
CA HIS A 534 -9.70 31.39 -20.62
C HIS A 534 -9.71 31.02 -22.13
N LEU A 535 -10.00 29.77 -22.50
CA LEU A 535 -9.98 29.33 -23.89
C LEU A 535 -11.24 29.77 -24.67
N PRO A 536 -11.15 29.96 -26.01
CA PRO A 536 -12.31 30.20 -26.85
C PRO A 536 -13.36 29.09 -26.71
N SER A 537 -14.65 29.42 -26.84
CA SER A 537 -15.77 28.50 -26.56
C SER A 537 -15.68 27.15 -27.28
N ARG A 538 -15.14 27.13 -28.51
CA ARG A 538 -14.91 25.89 -29.28
C ARG A 538 -13.85 24.98 -28.65
N GLU A 539 -12.75 25.55 -28.17
CA GLU A 539 -11.66 24.79 -27.53
C GLU A 539 -12.01 24.37 -26.11
N TRP A 540 -12.70 25.24 -25.36
CA TRP A 540 -13.27 24.89 -24.06
C TRP A 540 -14.23 23.70 -24.18
N GLN A 541 -15.12 23.71 -25.19
CA GLN A 541 -16.04 22.60 -25.45
C GLN A 541 -15.30 21.29 -25.77
N ILE A 542 -14.19 21.34 -26.53
CA ILE A 542 -13.34 20.16 -26.77
C ILE A 542 -12.76 19.63 -25.45
N MET A 543 -12.24 20.49 -24.57
CA MET A 543 -11.73 20.07 -23.25
C MET A 543 -12.83 19.49 -22.34
N TYR A 544 -14.03 20.06 -22.40
CA TYR A 544 -15.19 19.55 -21.66
C TYR A 544 -15.67 18.19 -22.18
N ASP A 545 -15.61 17.95 -23.49
CA ASP A 545 -15.93 16.64 -24.07
C ASP A 545 -14.83 15.60 -23.83
N MET A 546 -13.55 16.00 -23.76
CA MET A 546 -12.46 15.14 -23.26
C MET A 546 -12.69 14.73 -21.79
N ALA A 547 -13.14 15.67 -20.95
CA ALA A 547 -13.51 15.39 -19.57
C ALA A 547 -14.66 14.39 -19.45
N LYS A 548 -15.75 14.56 -20.23
CA LYS A 548 -16.85 13.59 -20.30
C LYS A 548 -16.38 12.22 -20.76
N MET A 549 -15.50 12.16 -21.76
CA MET A 549 -14.94 10.90 -22.25
C MET A 549 -14.17 10.17 -21.15
N LEU A 550 -13.30 10.86 -20.39
CA LEU A 550 -12.62 10.28 -19.23
C LEU A 550 -13.60 9.78 -18.17
N LEU A 551 -14.60 10.57 -17.79
CA LEU A 551 -15.59 10.20 -16.78
C LEU A 551 -16.40 8.97 -17.20
N HIS A 552 -16.82 8.91 -18.47
CA HIS A 552 -17.47 7.74 -19.06
C HIS A 552 -16.57 6.50 -19.02
N CYS A 553 -15.30 6.64 -19.44
CA CYS A 553 -14.33 5.55 -19.38
C CYS A 553 -14.08 5.04 -17.97
N LEU A 554 -14.00 5.93 -16.97
CA LEU A 554 -13.85 5.56 -15.55
C LEU A 554 -15.06 4.79 -15.02
N ASN A 555 -16.27 5.10 -15.47
CA ASN A 555 -17.47 4.41 -15.02
C ASN A 555 -17.53 2.95 -15.49
N PHE A 556 -17.11 2.69 -16.73
CA PHE A 556 -17.07 1.35 -17.33
C PHE A 556 -15.68 0.69 -17.26
N TRP A 557 -14.77 1.25 -16.48
CA TRP A 557 -13.44 0.68 -16.29
C TRP A 557 -13.51 -0.63 -15.51
N ASN A 558 -12.52 -1.51 -15.69
CA ASN A 558 -12.32 -2.67 -14.83
C ASN A 558 -11.08 -2.43 -13.98
N PHE A 559 -11.23 -2.00 -12.73
CA PHE A 559 -10.08 -1.78 -11.86
C PHE A 559 -9.42 -3.11 -11.49
N GLU A 560 -8.10 -3.07 -11.33
CA GLU A 560 -7.28 -4.26 -11.06
C GLU A 560 -7.47 -4.69 -9.60
N ALA A 561 -7.52 -6.00 -9.34
CA ALA A 561 -7.71 -6.53 -7.99
C ALA A 561 -6.56 -6.13 -7.03
N PRO A 562 -6.79 -6.00 -5.71
CA PRO A 562 -5.78 -5.65 -4.73
C PRO A 562 -4.58 -6.62 -4.70
N SER A 563 -4.78 -7.88 -5.10
CA SER A 563 -3.70 -8.86 -5.30
C SER A 563 -2.78 -8.47 -6.46
N ALA A 564 -3.35 -8.18 -7.64
CA ALA A 564 -2.62 -7.74 -8.83
C ALA A 564 -1.91 -6.38 -8.61
N ARG A 565 -2.48 -5.51 -7.76
CA ARG A 565 -1.92 -4.19 -7.42
C ARG A 565 -0.98 -4.16 -6.21
N ARG A 566 -0.78 -5.29 -5.53
CA ARG A 566 0.14 -5.38 -4.37
C ARG A 566 1.59 -5.03 -4.72
N LEU A 567 1.96 -5.07 -6.00
CA LEU A 567 3.29 -4.75 -6.55
C LEU A 567 3.38 -3.34 -7.17
N THR A 568 2.32 -2.53 -7.12
CA THR A 568 2.27 -1.20 -7.76
C THR A 568 1.75 -0.07 -6.88
N ILE A 569 1.04 -0.38 -5.79
CA ILE A 569 0.54 0.58 -4.81
C ILE A 569 1.48 0.64 -3.60
N ASN A 570 1.66 1.83 -3.01
CA ASN A 570 2.47 2.02 -1.81
C ASN A 570 1.90 1.24 -0.62
N THR A 571 2.76 0.76 0.29
CA THR A 571 2.36 -0.11 1.42
C THR A 571 1.29 0.53 2.31
N ASP A 572 1.35 1.86 2.47
CA ASP A 572 0.41 2.64 3.28
C ASP A 572 -0.93 2.92 2.57
N GLU A 573 -0.94 2.94 1.23
CA GLU A 573 -2.13 3.16 0.39
C GLU A 573 -2.89 1.86 0.11
N ALA A 574 -2.23 0.71 0.16
CA ALA A 574 -2.81 -0.60 -0.16
C ALA A 574 -4.09 -0.95 0.65
N PRO A 575 -4.21 -0.63 1.96
CA PRO A 575 -5.45 -0.82 2.71
C PRO A 575 -6.59 0.07 2.19
N ALA A 576 -6.31 1.34 1.89
CA ALA A 576 -7.31 2.29 1.39
C ALA A 576 -7.80 1.89 -0.02
N TYR A 577 -6.88 1.49 -0.90
CA TYR A 577 -7.25 0.95 -2.21
C TYR A 577 -8.08 -0.33 -2.08
N LYS A 578 -7.75 -1.24 -1.16
CA LYS A 578 -8.56 -2.46 -0.95
C LYS A 578 -9.99 -2.14 -0.54
N ILE A 579 -10.19 -1.19 0.37
CA ILE A 579 -11.53 -0.72 0.77
C ILE A 579 -12.27 -0.12 -0.43
N ASN A 580 -11.65 0.81 -1.17
CA ASN A 580 -12.27 1.47 -2.31
C ASN A 580 -12.55 0.51 -3.49
N TYR A 581 -11.69 -0.50 -3.71
CA TYR A 581 -11.93 -1.57 -4.68
C TYR A 581 -13.15 -2.41 -4.31
N THR A 582 -13.29 -2.80 -3.04
CA THR A 582 -14.49 -3.53 -2.59
C THR A 582 -15.75 -2.66 -2.69
N ARG A 583 -15.70 -1.39 -2.30
CA ARG A 583 -16.81 -0.43 -2.52
C ARG A 583 -17.20 -0.39 -3.99
N TRP A 584 -16.22 -0.27 -4.89
CA TRP A 584 -16.47 -0.22 -6.33
C TRP A 584 -17.07 -1.53 -6.85
N LEU A 585 -16.61 -2.69 -6.39
CA LEU A 585 -17.23 -3.97 -6.72
C LEU A 585 -18.71 -3.99 -6.34
N VAL A 586 -19.01 -3.61 -5.10
CA VAL A 586 -20.33 -3.75 -4.48
C VAL A 586 -21.34 -2.72 -4.98
N PHE A 587 -20.94 -1.46 -5.15
CA PHE A 587 -21.86 -0.35 -5.48
C PHE A 587 -21.82 0.09 -6.95
N CYS A 588 -20.80 -0.31 -7.72
CA CYS A 588 -20.65 0.11 -9.12
C CYS A 588 -20.58 -1.09 -10.08
N HIS A 589 -19.58 -1.95 -9.93
CA HIS A 589 -19.23 -2.98 -10.92
C HIS A 589 -20.23 -4.14 -11.01
N VAL A 590 -20.63 -4.72 -9.87
CA VAL A 590 -21.60 -5.84 -9.84
C VAL A 590 -23.02 -5.34 -10.13
N PRO A 591 -23.51 -4.24 -9.51
CA PRO A 591 -24.80 -3.66 -9.87
C PRO A 591 -24.96 -3.31 -11.36
N ALA A 592 -23.86 -2.99 -12.07
CA ALA A 592 -23.91 -2.76 -13.51
C ALA A 592 -24.42 -3.97 -14.32
N PHE A 593 -24.26 -5.21 -13.82
CA PHE A 593 -24.79 -6.44 -14.44
C PHE A 593 -25.80 -7.22 -13.57
N CYS A 594 -26.02 -6.80 -12.33
CA CYS A 594 -27.01 -7.33 -11.41
C CYS A 594 -27.93 -6.20 -10.95
N ASP A 595 -28.90 -5.83 -11.79
CA ASP A 595 -29.84 -4.72 -11.56
C ASP A 595 -30.72 -4.86 -10.30
N SER A 596 -30.74 -6.03 -9.66
CA SER A 596 -31.34 -6.20 -8.33
C SER A 596 -30.62 -5.39 -7.24
N LEU A 597 -29.34 -5.04 -7.43
CA LEU A 597 -28.54 -4.28 -6.48
C LEU A 597 -28.54 -2.77 -6.84
N PRO A 598 -28.51 -1.86 -5.85
CA PRO A 598 -28.38 -0.42 -6.12
C PRO A 598 -27.11 -0.07 -6.90
N HIS A 599 -27.27 0.48 -8.11
CA HIS A 599 -26.16 0.89 -8.96
C HIS A 599 -25.84 2.38 -8.81
N TYR A 600 -24.54 2.69 -8.68
CA TYR A 600 -24.01 4.04 -8.64
C TYR A 600 -22.86 4.21 -9.63
N ASP A 601 -22.82 5.37 -10.29
CA ASP A 601 -21.72 5.73 -11.18
C ASP A 601 -20.42 5.98 -10.39
N THR A 602 -19.35 5.30 -10.80
CA THR A 602 -18.02 5.40 -10.16
C THR A 602 -17.56 6.85 -9.96
N PRO A 603 -17.66 7.76 -10.94
CA PRO A 603 -17.18 9.13 -10.78
C PRO A 603 -18.05 10.01 -9.87
N LEU A 604 -19.27 9.58 -9.52
CA LEU A 604 -20.18 10.32 -8.63
C LEU A 604 -19.99 9.94 -7.15
N VAL A 605 -19.49 8.75 -6.86
CA VAL A 605 -19.38 8.23 -5.48
C VAL A 605 -17.96 8.16 -4.92
N PHE A 606 -16.93 8.18 -5.78
CA PHE A 606 -15.53 8.24 -5.37
C PHE A 606 -14.90 9.62 -5.62
N GLY A 607 -13.78 9.90 -4.95
CA GLY A 607 -13.06 11.18 -5.00
C GLY A 607 -11.55 11.02 -5.21
N LYS A 608 -10.77 11.89 -4.55
CA LYS A 608 -9.31 12.00 -4.70
C LYS A 608 -8.59 10.68 -4.47
N THR A 609 -8.97 9.92 -3.44
CA THR A 609 -8.22 8.73 -2.99
C THR A 609 -8.29 7.58 -3.99
N LEU A 610 -9.49 7.25 -4.52
CA LEU A 610 -9.58 6.24 -5.59
C LEU A 610 -8.88 6.74 -6.85
N LEU A 611 -9.08 8.01 -7.24
CA LEU A 611 -8.52 8.53 -8.48
C LEU A 611 -6.99 8.51 -8.45
N GLN A 612 -6.35 9.02 -7.39
CA GLN A 612 -4.89 8.96 -7.21
C GLN A 612 -4.34 7.54 -7.30
N ALA A 613 -5.04 6.55 -6.74
CA ALA A 613 -4.61 5.15 -6.82
C ALA A 613 -4.71 4.58 -8.26
N VAL A 614 -5.75 4.91 -9.03
CA VAL A 614 -6.00 4.27 -10.34
C VAL A 614 -5.47 5.05 -11.54
N PHE A 615 -5.41 6.39 -11.48
CA PHE A 615 -5.32 7.29 -12.62
C PHE A 615 -4.18 6.94 -13.58
N ARG A 616 -2.93 6.82 -13.09
CA ARG A 616 -1.77 6.45 -13.92
C ARG A 616 -1.93 5.15 -14.72
N SER A 617 -2.54 4.11 -14.12
CA SER A 617 -2.76 2.84 -14.81
C SER A 617 -3.89 2.97 -15.84
N VAL A 618 -5.00 3.61 -15.45
CA VAL A 618 -6.14 3.88 -16.32
C VAL A 618 -5.72 4.71 -17.53
N CYS A 619 -5.00 5.82 -17.34
CA CYS A 619 -4.57 6.69 -18.41
C CYS A 619 -3.67 5.98 -19.43
N ARG A 620 -2.71 5.15 -18.97
CA ARG A 620 -1.88 4.34 -19.86
C ARG A 620 -2.73 3.37 -20.70
N GLN A 621 -3.54 2.55 -20.03
CA GLN A 621 -4.38 1.56 -20.70
C GLN A 621 -5.45 2.19 -21.61
N LEU A 622 -5.95 3.37 -21.26
CA LEU A 622 -6.91 4.13 -22.07
C LEU A 622 -6.24 4.73 -23.31
N MET A 623 -5.02 5.28 -23.18
CA MET A 623 -4.21 5.72 -24.32
C MET A 623 -3.88 4.56 -25.26
N ASP A 624 -3.48 3.39 -24.72
CA ASP A 624 -3.24 2.18 -25.51
C ASP A 624 -4.51 1.76 -26.27
N ARG A 625 -5.69 1.83 -25.65
CA ARG A 625 -6.97 1.58 -26.33
C ARG A 625 -7.28 2.61 -27.42
N CYS A 626 -7.13 3.91 -27.14
CA CYS A 626 -7.37 4.96 -28.13
C CYS A 626 -6.47 4.83 -29.36
N ASN A 627 -5.23 4.35 -29.18
CA ASN A 627 -4.31 4.03 -30.28
C ASN A 627 -4.74 2.77 -31.04
N ASN A 628 -5.10 1.69 -30.34
CA ASN A 628 -5.48 0.40 -30.96
C ASN A 628 -6.85 0.45 -31.66
N GLU A 629 -7.79 1.26 -31.18
CA GLU A 629 -9.12 1.42 -31.78
C GLU A 629 -9.23 2.67 -32.67
N ARG A 630 -8.11 3.36 -32.92
CA ARG A 630 -8.03 4.60 -33.72
C ARG A 630 -8.86 4.55 -34.99
N ASP A 631 -8.76 3.45 -35.73
CA ASP A 631 -9.35 3.32 -37.07
C ASP A 631 -10.88 3.10 -37.02
N LYS A 632 -11.42 2.71 -35.85
CA LYS A 632 -12.88 2.68 -35.56
C LYS A 632 -13.44 4.05 -35.16
N ILE A 633 -12.59 5.00 -34.77
CA ILE A 633 -13.01 6.36 -34.41
C ILE A 633 -13.22 7.15 -35.70
N ALA A 634 -14.37 7.85 -35.81
CA ALA A 634 -14.68 8.71 -36.94
C ALA A 634 -13.55 9.74 -37.20
N PRO A 635 -13.18 10.05 -38.47
CA PRO A 635 -11.98 10.81 -38.79
C PRO A 635 -11.86 12.16 -38.05
N GLU A 636 -12.95 12.90 -37.96
CA GLU A 636 -13.02 14.20 -37.27
C GLU A 636 -12.72 14.09 -35.77
N LYS A 637 -13.27 13.06 -35.11
CA LYS A 637 -13.05 12.81 -33.67
C LYS A 637 -11.69 12.17 -33.40
N ARG A 638 -11.16 11.40 -34.35
CA ARG A 638 -9.85 10.74 -34.27
C ARG A 638 -8.72 11.74 -34.11
N VAL A 639 -8.71 12.81 -34.92
CA VAL A 639 -7.70 13.87 -34.81
C VAL A 639 -7.78 14.54 -33.45
N LEU A 640 -9.00 14.95 -33.03
CA LEU A 640 -9.21 15.64 -31.75
C LEU A 640 -8.79 14.80 -30.53
N VAL A 641 -9.16 13.52 -30.48
CA VAL A 641 -8.79 12.63 -29.38
C VAL A 641 -7.27 12.42 -29.33
N LEU A 642 -6.60 12.17 -30.46
CA LEU A 642 -5.16 11.92 -30.47
C LEU A 642 -4.31 13.16 -30.15
N THR A 643 -4.78 14.38 -30.45
CA THR A 643 -4.03 15.62 -30.20
C THR A 643 -4.31 16.26 -28.85
N HIS A 644 -5.57 16.29 -28.41
CA HIS A 644 -5.97 17.00 -27.19
C HIS A 644 -6.03 16.09 -25.96
N PHE A 645 -6.45 14.82 -26.09
CA PHE A 645 -6.63 13.95 -24.94
C PHE A 645 -5.34 13.65 -24.15
N PRO A 646 -4.16 13.42 -24.78
CA PRO A 646 -2.92 13.20 -24.04
C PRO A 646 -2.53 14.43 -23.20
N LYS A 647 -2.70 15.63 -23.76
CA LYS A 647 -2.43 16.92 -23.09
C LYS A 647 -3.40 17.19 -21.95
N PHE A 648 -4.66 16.84 -22.14
CA PHE A 648 -5.70 16.90 -21.11
C PHE A 648 -5.35 15.97 -19.93
N LEU A 649 -5.00 14.70 -20.20
CA LEU A 649 -4.67 13.72 -19.17
C LEU A 649 -3.40 14.09 -18.39
N SER A 650 -2.34 14.55 -19.06
CA SER A 650 -1.10 14.97 -18.37
C SER A 650 -1.31 16.23 -17.52
N SER A 651 -2.11 17.19 -18.01
CA SER A 651 -2.46 18.40 -17.25
C SER A 651 -3.32 18.07 -16.02
N LEU A 652 -4.24 17.09 -16.15
CA LEU A 652 -5.04 16.59 -15.05
C LEU A 652 -4.20 15.77 -14.05
N GLU A 653 -3.19 15.03 -14.51
CA GLU A 653 -2.29 14.27 -13.62
C GLU A 653 -1.62 15.17 -12.57
N VAL A 654 -1.12 16.34 -13.01
CA VAL A 654 -0.47 17.33 -12.14
C VAL A 654 -1.41 17.80 -11.02
N GLU A 655 -2.69 18.05 -11.34
CA GLU A 655 -3.68 18.53 -10.37
C GLU A 655 -4.22 17.41 -9.46
N ILE A 656 -4.19 16.14 -9.91
CA ILE A 656 -4.55 14.97 -9.09
C ILE A 656 -3.50 14.70 -8.00
N TYR A 657 -2.21 14.79 -8.34
CA TYR A 657 -1.11 14.50 -7.42
C TYR A 657 -0.53 15.75 -6.72
N SER A 658 -1.04 16.94 -7.00
CA SER A 658 -0.70 18.15 -6.25
C SER A 658 -1.44 18.21 -4.91
N ASP A 659 -0.69 18.54 -3.85
CA ASP A 659 -1.24 18.74 -2.51
C ASP A 659 -2.07 20.03 -2.41
N ASN A 660 -1.74 21.05 -3.21
CA ASN A 660 -2.35 22.38 -3.18
C ASN A 660 -3.36 22.64 -4.31
N SER A 661 -3.85 21.60 -5.01
CA SER A 661 -4.75 21.81 -6.15
C SER A 661 -6.16 22.23 -5.73
N PRO A 662 -6.69 23.37 -6.23
CA PRO A 662 -8.01 23.87 -5.86
C PRO A 662 -9.17 23.08 -6.45
N ILE A 663 -8.92 22.14 -7.39
CA ILE A 663 -9.99 21.36 -8.02
C ILE A 663 -10.71 20.44 -7.01
N TRP A 664 -10.03 20.12 -5.92
CA TRP A 664 -10.51 19.29 -4.81
C TRP A 664 -11.22 20.08 -3.70
N ASP A 665 -11.36 21.40 -3.83
CA ASP A 665 -12.11 22.22 -2.89
C ASP A 665 -13.63 22.01 -3.08
N PRO A 666 -14.38 21.59 -2.04
CA PRO A 666 -15.84 21.54 -2.08
C PRO A 666 -16.50 22.88 -2.41
N GLU A 667 -15.88 24.00 -2.04
CA GLU A 667 -16.40 25.37 -2.21
C GLU A 667 -15.87 26.07 -3.47
N PHE A 668 -15.19 25.35 -4.38
CA PHE A 668 -14.60 25.90 -5.60
C PHE A 668 -15.60 26.77 -6.40
N LYS A 669 -15.35 28.08 -6.42
CA LYS A 669 -16.09 29.10 -7.17
C LYS A 669 -15.17 29.80 -8.15
N GLN A 670 -15.39 29.55 -9.44
CA GLN A 670 -14.94 30.44 -10.52
C GLN A 670 -16.18 30.92 -11.29
N ILE A 671 -16.18 32.20 -11.64
CA ILE A 671 -17.24 32.81 -12.45
C ILE A 671 -17.02 32.36 -13.90
N PRO A 672 -17.97 31.65 -14.54
CA PRO A 672 -17.82 31.21 -15.92
C PRO A 672 -17.92 32.41 -16.90
N PRO A 673 -17.23 32.37 -18.06
CA PRO A 673 -17.39 33.39 -19.10
C PRO A 673 -18.83 33.51 -19.60
N SER A 674 -19.24 34.74 -19.97
CA SER A 674 -20.63 35.13 -20.21
C SER A 674 -21.38 34.61 -21.46
N PRO A 675 -20.86 33.72 -22.34
CA PRO A 675 -21.71 33.08 -23.36
C PRO A 675 -22.52 31.87 -22.88
N PHE A 676 -22.18 31.25 -21.73
CA PHE A 676 -22.61 29.87 -21.45
C PHE A 676 -23.88 29.70 -20.60
N GLN A 677 -24.52 30.78 -20.16
CA GLN A 677 -25.79 30.69 -19.42
C GLN A 677 -26.92 30.13 -20.32
N THR A 678 -26.99 30.59 -21.57
CA THR A 678 -28.00 30.24 -22.56
C THR A 678 -27.95 28.76 -23.02
N ALA A 679 -26.80 28.11 -22.91
CA ALA A 679 -26.59 26.72 -23.36
C ALA A 679 -26.89 25.66 -22.29
N LEU A 680 -26.82 26.02 -21.01
CA LEU A 680 -27.17 25.13 -19.89
C LEU A 680 -28.67 25.20 -19.54
N GLU A 681 -29.32 26.34 -19.73
CA GLU A 681 -30.75 26.51 -19.44
C GLU A 681 -31.67 25.91 -20.51
N SER A 682 -31.21 25.82 -21.76
CA SER A 682 -31.98 25.36 -22.92
C SER A 682 -32.22 23.84 -22.99
N LYS A 683 -31.68 23.04 -22.07
CA LYS A 683 -32.10 21.63 -21.84
C LYS A 683 -32.84 21.39 -20.52
N ALA A 684 -33.00 22.41 -19.68
CA ALA A 684 -33.83 22.34 -18.48
C ALA A 684 -35.30 22.76 -18.73
N HIS A 685 -35.58 23.47 -19.83
CA HIS A 685 -36.86 24.14 -20.09
C HIS A 685 -37.84 23.42 -21.03
N GLN A 686 -37.65 22.12 -21.33
CA GLN A 686 -38.61 21.30 -22.11
C GLN A 686 -39.30 20.18 -21.29
N ALA A 687 -39.21 20.20 -19.96
CA ALA A 687 -39.83 19.19 -19.10
C ALA A 687 -40.68 19.75 -17.94
N ARG A 688 -41.15 21.01 -18.03
CA ARG A 688 -42.12 21.59 -17.07
C ARG A 688 -43.10 22.59 -17.70
N LYS A 689 -44.30 22.08 -18.02
CA LYS A 689 -45.64 22.70 -18.19
C LYS A 689 -46.44 21.63 -18.94
N THR A 690 -47.46 20.98 -18.39
CA THR A 690 -48.69 21.47 -17.75
C THR A 690 -49.27 20.40 -16.81
N GLY A 691 -50.13 20.69 -15.83
CA GLY A 691 -50.67 21.98 -15.42
C GLY A 691 -51.22 21.92 -13.98
N GLU A 692 -51.44 23.10 -13.40
CA GLU A 692 -52.15 23.27 -12.13
C GLU A 692 -53.68 23.22 -12.33
N PHE A 693 -54.43 23.00 -11.25
CA PHE A 693 -55.53 23.91 -10.88
C PHE A 693 -55.80 23.80 -9.37
N GLU A 694 -55.64 24.93 -8.66
CA GLU A 694 -56.33 25.38 -7.42
C GLU A 694 -56.50 24.44 -6.19
N LYS A 695 -56.54 24.93 -4.92
CA LYS A 695 -56.98 26.26 -4.46
C LYS A 695 -56.38 26.72 -3.11
N VAL A 696 -56.60 28.02 -2.90
CA VAL A 696 -56.27 28.97 -1.83
C VAL A 696 -56.64 28.59 -0.38
N THR A 697 -55.87 29.22 0.50
CA THR A 697 -55.76 29.40 1.97
C THR A 697 -57.02 29.63 2.87
N VAL A 698 -56.78 29.43 4.20
CA VAL A 698 -57.42 30.01 5.42
C VAL A 698 -58.46 29.18 6.22
N THR A 699 -58.20 29.09 7.54
CA THR A 699 -59.00 28.56 8.67
C THR A 699 -60.18 29.49 9.04
N PRO A 700 -61.35 29.01 9.53
CA PRO A 700 -61.47 28.74 10.98
C PRO A 700 -62.52 27.66 11.39
N ASN A 701 -62.82 27.68 12.69
CA ASN A 701 -63.53 26.76 13.59
C ASN A 701 -65.07 26.60 13.37
N GLU A 702 -65.64 25.71 14.20
CA GLU A 702 -67.00 25.74 14.79
C GLU A 702 -68.27 25.35 13.99
N LYS A 703 -68.77 24.13 14.31
CA LYS A 703 -70.16 23.74 14.65
C LYS A 703 -70.08 22.40 15.42
N ASP A 704 -70.89 22.04 16.41
CA ASP A 704 -71.83 22.74 17.31
C ASP A 704 -71.96 21.88 18.60
N ASN A 705 -72.50 22.46 19.69
CA ASN A 705 -73.01 21.83 20.94
C ASN A 705 -72.31 22.23 22.27
N PHE A 706 -72.62 23.45 22.70
CA PHE A 706 -73.07 23.91 24.04
C PHE A 706 -73.31 22.84 25.15
N THR A 707 -73.19 23.11 26.47
CA THR A 707 -72.58 24.20 27.26
C THR A 707 -72.48 23.74 28.73
N THR A 708 -71.30 23.93 29.34
CA THR A 708 -70.96 24.12 30.77
C THR A 708 -71.86 23.56 31.90
N ILE A 709 -71.28 22.75 32.82
CA ILE A 709 -71.01 23.08 34.25
C ILE A 709 -70.52 21.81 35.02
N ASN A 710 -69.62 22.04 35.98
CA ASN A 710 -68.93 21.10 36.88
C ASN A 710 -69.79 20.00 37.54
N ILE A 711 -69.16 18.84 37.79
CA ILE A 711 -68.84 18.27 39.13
C ILE A 711 -68.00 16.99 38.95
N SER A 712 -66.93 16.82 39.73
CA SER A 712 -66.14 15.57 39.76
C SER A 712 -66.76 14.53 40.70
N PRO A 713 -66.71 13.24 40.34
CA PRO A 713 -66.55 12.18 41.33
C PRO A 713 -65.42 11.20 40.95
N GLY A 714 -64.53 10.92 41.90
CA GLY A 714 -63.60 9.78 41.83
C GLY A 714 -64.14 8.57 42.60
N ILE A 715 -63.24 7.83 43.27
CA ILE A 715 -63.49 6.72 44.23
C ILE A 715 -63.71 5.37 43.49
N LYS A 716 -62.89 4.33 43.73
CA LYS A 716 -62.44 3.76 45.02
C LYS A 716 -60.90 3.78 45.19
N LYS A 717 -60.39 4.39 46.27
CA LYS A 717 -60.04 3.81 47.61
C LYS A 717 -58.75 2.96 47.55
N ILE A 718 -57.79 3.02 48.48
CA ILE A 718 -57.68 3.74 49.78
C ILE A 718 -56.18 3.91 50.14
N GLN A 719 -55.83 4.88 51.01
CA GLN A 719 -54.51 4.97 51.64
C GLN A 719 -54.34 3.91 52.74
N GLU A 720 -53.15 3.33 52.96
CA GLU A 720 -52.74 3.04 54.34
C GLU A 720 -51.22 3.00 54.59
N LYS A 721 -50.80 3.84 55.54
CA LYS A 721 -49.82 3.62 56.64
C LYS A 721 -48.55 2.77 56.41
N ARG A 722 -47.39 3.44 56.62
CA ARG A 722 -46.31 2.93 57.49
C ARG A 722 -46.86 2.71 58.92
N PRO A 723 -46.30 1.83 59.80
CA PRO A 723 -44.87 1.51 59.90
C PRO A 723 -44.53 0.05 60.33
N ASN A 724 -43.26 -0.18 60.68
CA ASN A 724 -42.75 -1.21 61.62
C ASN A 724 -42.89 -2.69 61.23
N ALA A 725 -42.07 -3.61 61.76
CA ALA A 725 -40.75 -3.52 62.41
C ALA A 725 -40.15 -4.93 62.51
N GLU A 726 -38.84 -5.03 62.79
CA GLU A 726 -38.14 -6.21 63.36
C GLU A 726 -38.18 -7.54 62.56
N GLY A 727 -37.14 -8.37 62.49
CA GLY A 727 -35.75 -8.35 62.96
C GLY A 727 -35.00 -9.48 62.21
N ARG A 728 -33.75 -9.86 62.49
CA ARG A 728 -32.80 -9.45 63.53
C ARG A 728 -31.37 -9.75 63.02
N LEU A 729 -30.41 -9.04 63.61
CA LEU A 729 -28.99 -8.87 63.27
C LEU A 729 -28.10 -10.14 63.13
N GLU A 730 -26.88 -9.88 62.62
CA GLU A 730 -25.60 -10.63 62.73
C GLU A 730 -25.16 -11.49 61.51
N ALA A 731 -23.89 -11.50 61.06
CA ALA A 731 -22.76 -10.58 61.27
C ALA A 731 -21.61 -10.79 60.24
N LYS A 732 -20.66 -9.82 60.23
CA LYS A 732 -19.22 -9.89 59.80
C LYS A 732 -18.82 -9.73 58.32
N ARG A 733 -17.69 -8.99 58.19
CA ARG A 733 -16.74 -8.82 57.08
C ARG A 733 -17.14 -7.92 55.90
N ARG A 734 -16.92 -6.61 56.09
CA ARG A 734 -16.75 -5.63 54.99
C ARG A 734 -15.50 -5.96 54.17
N LYS A 735 -15.64 -5.90 52.84
CA LYS A 735 -14.56 -5.83 51.86
C LYS A 735 -14.91 -4.66 50.93
N ASN A 736 -13.97 -3.78 50.63
CA ASN A 736 -14.25 -2.62 49.77
C ASN A 736 -14.38 -3.07 48.31
N GLU A 737 -15.50 -2.70 47.67
CA GLU A 737 -15.60 -2.55 46.23
C GLU A 737 -16.10 -1.13 45.95
N ASP A 738 -15.27 -0.32 45.31
CA ASP A 738 -15.71 0.95 44.71
C ASP A 738 -16.53 0.59 43.46
N THR A 739 -17.85 0.79 43.54
CA THR A 739 -18.79 0.47 42.47
C THR A 739 -18.51 1.37 41.25
N PHE A 740 -17.97 0.80 40.18
CA PHE A 740 -18.22 1.32 38.84
C PHE A 740 -19.71 1.10 38.55
N GLU A 741 -20.38 2.07 37.93
CA GLU A 741 -21.66 1.80 37.26
C GLU A 741 -21.34 0.98 36.00
N ASP A 742 -21.26 -0.33 36.19
CA ASP A 742 -21.21 -1.29 35.09
C ASP A 742 -22.49 -1.18 34.26
N LEU A 743 -22.36 -1.41 32.96
CA LEU A 743 -23.50 -1.51 32.05
C LEU A 743 -24.41 -2.66 32.52
N PRO A 744 -25.75 -2.51 32.52
CA PRO A 744 -26.64 -3.54 33.01
C PRO A 744 -26.35 -4.90 32.36
N ASP A 745 -26.32 -5.96 33.16
CA ASP A 745 -26.06 -7.33 32.69
C ASP A 745 -27.05 -7.74 31.58
N GLU A 746 -28.28 -7.25 31.61
CA GLU A 746 -29.27 -7.40 30.54
C GLU A 746 -28.81 -6.78 29.22
N THR A 747 -28.29 -5.55 29.23
CA THR A 747 -27.74 -4.88 28.04
C THR A 747 -26.52 -5.63 27.48
N ILE A 748 -25.66 -6.15 28.36
CA ILE A 748 -24.51 -6.98 27.93
C ILE A 748 -25.01 -8.31 27.35
N ALA A 749 -26.01 -8.95 27.97
CA ALA A 749 -26.60 -10.20 27.51
C ALA A 749 -27.28 -10.04 26.14
N GLU A 750 -28.06 -8.97 25.91
CA GLU A 750 -28.65 -8.65 24.60
C GLU A 750 -27.60 -8.38 23.51
N ILE A 751 -26.55 -7.62 23.84
CA ILE A 751 -25.44 -7.35 22.93
C ILE A 751 -24.70 -8.66 22.58
N VAL A 752 -24.48 -9.55 23.54
CA VAL A 752 -23.83 -10.85 23.33
C VAL A 752 -24.72 -11.83 22.58
N ALA A 753 -26.02 -11.88 22.88
CA ALA A 753 -27.00 -12.69 22.14
C ALA A 753 -27.06 -12.27 20.66
N SER A 754 -27.15 -10.96 20.40
CA SER A 754 -27.13 -10.40 19.04
C SER A 754 -25.75 -10.41 18.36
N ILE A 755 -24.67 -10.86 19.02
CA ILE A 755 -23.36 -11.17 18.39
C ILE A 755 -23.25 -12.68 18.10
N ASN A 756 -23.84 -13.54 18.94
CA ASN A 756 -23.80 -14.99 18.78
C ASN A 756 -24.89 -15.54 17.82
N ASP A 757 -25.86 -14.71 17.38
CA ASP A 757 -26.88 -15.11 16.42
C ASP A 757 -26.26 -15.60 15.10
N THR A 758 -26.68 -16.79 14.65
CA THR A 758 -26.22 -17.43 13.41
C THR A 758 -26.45 -16.55 12.17
N ASN A 759 -27.45 -15.67 12.20
CA ASN A 759 -27.72 -14.71 11.13
C ASN A 759 -26.73 -13.53 11.11
N TYR A 760 -26.07 -13.20 12.24
CA TYR A 760 -25.08 -12.12 12.34
C TYR A 760 -23.85 -12.37 11.42
N MET A 761 -23.50 -13.64 11.18
CA MET A 761 -22.45 -14.04 10.23
C MET A 761 -22.80 -13.83 8.74
N SER A 762 -23.99 -13.29 8.42
CA SER A 762 -24.35 -12.83 7.07
C SER A 762 -23.97 -11.36 6.81
N GLY A 763 -23.45 -10.65 7.81
CA GLY A 763 -23.03 -9.26 7.70
C GLY A 763 -21.82 -9.03 6.79
N SER A 764 -21.61 -7.76 6.45
CA SER A 764 -20.51 -7.22 5.64
C SER A 764 -19.10 -7.44 6.24
N ASP A 765 -19.00 -7.75 7.53
CA ASP A 765 -17.74 -8.20 8.16
C ASP A 765 -17.18 -9.50 7.55
N ALA A 766 -18.00 -10.27 6.80
CA ALA A 766 -17.53 -11.40 5.99
C ALA A 766 -16.53 -10.99 4.89
N VAL A 767 -16.54 -9.72 4.46
CA VAL A 767 -15.65 -9.19 3.41
C VAL A 767 -14.36 -8.62 3.99
N PHE A 768 -14.43 -8.08 5.22
CA PHE A 768 -13.27 -7.58 5.98
C PHE A 768 -13.26 -8.17 7.40
N PRO A 769 -12.77 -9.41 7.59
CA PRO A 769 -12.39 -9.86 8.93
C PRO A 769 -11.28 -8.92 9.42
N PRO A 770 -11.47 -8.16 10.52
CA PRO A 770 -10.42 -7.30 11.05
C PRO A 770 -9.27 -8.21 11.51
N ASN A 771 -8.18 -8.20 10.72
CA ASN A 771 -7.02 -9.09 10.80
C ASN A 771 -7.38 -10.54 11.18
N VAL A 772 -7.51 -11.43 10.17
CA VAL A 772 -7.58 -12.88 10.45
C VAL A 772 -6.39 -13.25 11.37
N PRO A 773 -6.64 -13.77 12.58
CA PRO A 773 -5.62 -14.16 13.53
C PRO A 773 -4.79 -15.25 12.88
N ARG A 774 -3.47 -15.23 13.08
CA ARG A 774 -2.59 -16.17 12.37
C ARG A 774 -2.95 -17.63 12.66
N ASP A 775 -3.55 -17.90 13.82
CA ASP A 775 -3.97 -19.19 14.35
C ASP A 775 -5.38 -19.67 13.95
N GLU A 776 -6.20 -18.86 13.26
CA GLU A 776 -7.60 -19.23 12.95
C GLU A 776 -7.71 -20.44 11.99
N THR A 777 -6.79 -20.59 11.03
CA THR A 777 -6.68 -21.79 10.19
C THR A 777 -6.38 -23.05 11.01
N ALA A 778 -5.45 -22.95 11.96
CA ALA A 778 -5.07 -24.07 12.82
C ALA A 778 -6.25 -24.53 13.69
N LYS A 779 -6.99 -23.58 14.30
CA LYS A 779 -8.21 -23.88 15.07
C LYS A 779 -9.31 -24.56 14.26
N MET A 780 -9.50 -24.13 13.00
CA MET A 780 -10.46 -24.79 12.10
C MET A 780 -10.02 -26.20 11.69
N GLU A 781 -8.73 -26.47 11.60
CA GLU A 781 -8.21 -27.82 11.32
C GLU A 781 -8.29 -28.72 12.56
N GLU A 782 -8.03 -28.18 13.75
CA GLU A 782 -8.18 -28.88 15.03
C GLU A 782 -9.64 -29.27 15.30
N SER A 783 -10.59 -28.34 15.09
CA SER A 783 -12.02 -28.62 15.27
C SER A 783 -12.57 -29.66 14.27
N LYS A 784 -11.87 -29.84 13.12
CA LYS A 784 -12.15 -30.88 12.13
C LYS A 784 -11.37 -32.18 12.34
N LYS A 785 -10.55 -32.27 13.40
CA LYS A 785 -9.63 -33.39 13.68
C LYS A 785 -8.63 -33.68 12.54
N ILE A 786 -8.26 -32.65 11.79
CA ILE A 786 -7.19 -32.72 10.77
C ILE A 786 -5.82 -32.63 11.46
N ILE A 787 -5.74 -31.83 12.54
CA ILE A 787 -4.57 -31.74 13.41
C ILE A 787 -4.94 -32.05 14.86
N GLU A 788 -3.95 -32.51 15.63
CA GLU A 788 -4.08 -32.80 17.06
C GLU A 788 -2.87 -32.26 17.84
N PHE A 789 -3.08 -31.91 19.12
CA PHE A 789 -2.04 -31.44 20.02
C PHE A 789 -1.85 -32.39 21.20
N HIS A 790 -0.63 -32.89 21.38
CA HIS A 790 -0.30 -33.86 22.41
C HIS A 790 0.93 -33.42 23.21
N VAL A 791 0.83 -33.34 24.54
CA VAL A 791 2.02 -33.14 25.39
C VAL A 791 2.67 -34.50 25.61
N VAL A 792 3.79 -34.72 24.94
CA VAL A 792 4.56 -35.97 24.98
C VAL A 792 5.88 -35.76 25.73
N GLY A 793 6.41 -36.83 26.28
CA GLY A 793 7.71 -36.83 26.96
C GLY A 793 8.17 -38.27 27.18
N ASN A 794 9.47 -38.46 27.36
CA ASN A 794 10.03 -39.76 27.70
C ASN A 794 9.83 -40.06 29.19
N SER A 795 9.85 -41.33 29.58
CA SER A 795 9.86 -41.75 30.97
C SER A 795 10.76 -42.98 31.15
N LEU A 796 11.66 -42.89 32.13
CA LEU A 796 12.49 -44.03 32.55
C LEU A 796 11.82 -44.86 33.67
N THR A 797 10.68 -44.40 34.20
CA THR A 797 9.99 -45.01 35.35
C THR A 797 8.62 -45.59 35.01
N ARG A 798 8.08 -45.30 33.82
CA ARG A 798 6.80 -45.81 33.32
C ARG A 798 6.92 -46.22 31.85
N PRO A 799 6.28 -47.32 31.42
CA PRO A 799 6.30 -47.71 30.01
C PRO A 799 5.64 -46.64 29.13
N VAL A 800 6.39 -46.15 28.15
CA VAL A 800 5.93 -45.16 27.16
C VAL A 800 5.25 -45.89 25.99
N SER A 801 4.10 -45.37 25.53
CA SER A 801 3.37 -46.03 24.43
C SER A 801 4.16 -46.01 23.11
N LYS A 802 4.00 -47.05 22.28
CA LYS A 802 4.62 -47.12 20.94
C LYS A 802 4.33 -45.88 20.10
N GLN A 803 3.11 -45.35 20.18
CA GLN A 803 2.70 -44.14 19.47
C GLN A 803 3.47 -42.90 19.96
N THR A 804 3.60 -42.73 21.28
CA THR A 804 4.38 -41.64 21.88
C THR A 804 5.85 -41.71 21.46
N MET A 805 6.45 -42.90 21.43
CA MET A 805 7.83 -43.09 20.99
C MET A 805 8.02 -42.74 19.50
N LEU A 806 7.10 -43.16 18.63
CA LEU A 806 7.10 -42.78 17.21
C LEU A 806 6.96 -41.25 17.03
N TRP A 807 6.15 -40.59 17.85
CA TRP A 807 6.04 -39.13 17.83
C TRP A 807 7.32 -38.44 18.30
N LEU A 808 7.97 -38.91 19.38
CA LEU A 808 9.26 -38.35 19.84
C LEU A 808 10.37 -38.49 18.76
N ILE A 809 10.43 -39.64 18.08
CA ILE A 809 11.36 -39.84 16.96
C ILE A 809 11.06 -38.87 15.81
N GLY A 810 9.79 -38.71 15.41
CA GLY A 810 9.42 -37.75 14.37
C GLY A 810 9.69 -36.30 14.76
N LEU A 811 9.53 -35.94 16.04
CA LEU A 811 9.85 -34.59 16.54
C LEU A 811 11.35 -34.32 16.55
N GLN A 812 12.17 -35.29 16.95
CA GLN A 812 13.63 -35.21 16.86
C GLN A 812 14.08 -34.98 15.41
N ASP A 813 13.47 -35.66 14.44
CA ASP A 813 13.74 -35.45 13.02
C ASP A 813 13.34 -34.04 12.56
N VAL A 814 12.12 -33.58 12.89
CA VAL A 814 11.64 -32.22 12.58
C VAL A 814 12.55 -31.15 13.16
N PHE A 815 12.96 -31.26 14.44
CA PHE A 815 13.88 -30.31 15.05
C PHE A 815 15.25 -30.32 14.34
N SER A 816 15.79 -31.49 14.00
CA SER A 816 17.10 -31.58 13.33
C SER A 816 17.11 -30.94 11.93
N HIS A 817 16.01 -31.06 11.17
CA HIS A 817 15.88 -30.42 9.86
C HIS A 817 15.62 -28.91 9.93
N GLN A 818 14.90 -28.44 10.95
CA GLN A 818 14.50 -27.02 11.08
C GLN A 818 15.51 -26.17 11.87
N LEU A 819 16.39 -26.79 12.66
CA LEU A 819 17.42 -26.11 13.47
C LEU A 819 18.84 -26.59 13.08
N PRO A 820 19.31 -26.32 11.84
CA PRO A 820 20.55 -26.90 11.30
C PRO A 820 21.84 -26.43 12.01
N ARG A 821 21.77 -25.42 12.88
CA ARG A 821 22.88 -24.98 13.74
C ARG A 821 22.97 -25.79 15.05
N THR A 822 22.03 -26.69 15.29
CA THR A 822 21.91 -27.48 16.52
C THR A 822 22.25 -28.95 16.23
N PRO A 823 23.29 -29.53 16.86
CA PRO A 823 23.69 -30.92 16.60
C PRO A 823 22.56 -31.93 16.88
N LYS A 824 22.44 -32.96 16.03
CA LYS A 824 21.38 -33.97 16.13
C LYS A 824 21.47 -34.76 17.44
N GLU A 825 22.69 -35.00 17.91
CA GLU A 825 23.00 -35.67 19.18
C GLU A 825 22.44 -34.87 20.36
N TYR A 826 22.62 -33.55 20.32
CA TYR A 826 22.14 -32.63 21.36
C TYR A 826 20.61 -32.51 21.35
N ILE A 827 19.99 -32.44 20.16
CA ILE A 827 18.51 -32.50 20.02
C ILE A 827 17.99 -33.81 20.61
N THR A 828 18.63 -34.94 20.29
CA THR A 828 18.25 -36.27 20.78
C THR A 828 18.35 -36.34 22.30
N GLN A 829 19.44 -35.86 22.89
CA GLN A 829 19.60 -35.83 24.34
C GLN A 829 18.44 -35.12 25.04
N LEU A 830 18.00 -33.95 24.56
CA LEU A 830 16.95 -33.17 25.23
C LEU A 830 15.53 -33.63 24.89
N VAL A 831 15.25 -34.08 23.66
CA VAL A 831 13.91 -34.58 23.28
C VAL A 831 13.56 -35.88 24.04
N PHE A 832 14.56 -36.69 24.38
CA PHE A 832 14.39 -37.94 25.13
C PHE A 832 14.76 -37.83 26.63
N ASP A 833 15.13 -36.65 27.15
CA ASP A 833 15.35 -36.43 28.58
C ASP A 833 14.00 -36.40 29.33
N PRO A 834 13.78 -37.22 30.38
CA PRO A 834 12.54 -37.22 31.18
C PRO A 834 12.19 -35.88 31.86
N LYS A 835 13.15 -34.95 31.99
CA LYS A 835 12.89 -33.58 32.51
C LYS A 835 12.22 -32.69 31.47
N HIS A 836 12.36 -33.01 30.19
CA HIS A 836 11.81 -32.24 29.09
C HIS A 836 10.47 -32.81 28.63
N LYS A 837 9.59 -31.92 28.18
CA LYS A 837 8.32 -32.28 27.52
C LYS A 837 8.26 -31.57 26.18
N THR A 838 7.63 -32.19 25.20
CA THR A 838 7.34 -31.59 23.91
C THR A 838 5.84 -31.48 23.71
N LEU A 839 5.34 -30.27 23.47
CA LEU A 839 4.02 -30.06 22.90
C LEU A 839 4.10 -30.37 21.40
N ALA A 840 3.60 -31.54 21.01
CA ALA A 840 3.61 -32.04 19.65
C ALA A 840 2.38 -31.58 18.87
N LEU A 841 2.59 -31.18 17.61
CA LEU A 841 1.55 -30.99 16.61
C LEU A 841 1.57 -32.18 15.66
N ILE A 842 0.48 -32.93 15.66
CA ILE A 842 0.28 -34.14 14.85
C ILE A 842 -0.72 -33.83 13.73
N LYS A 843 -0.46 -34.35 12.53
CA LYS A 843 -1.33 -34.25 11.35
C LYS A 843 -1.22 -35.55 10.56
N ASP A 844 -2.36 -36.12 10.16
CA ASP A 844 -2.42 -37.42 9.47
C ASP A 844 -1.59 -38.52 10.20
N GLY A 845 -1.62 -38.50 11.54
CA GLY A 845 -0.87 -39.39 12.43
C GLY A 845 0.63 -39.08 12.60
N ARG A 846 1.20 -38.13 11.84
CA ARG A 846 2.63 -37.79 11.83
C ARG A 846 2.94 -36.46 12.53
N PRO A 847 4.06 -36.30 13.25
CA PRO A 847 4.48 -35.01 13.77
C PRO A 847 4.89 -34.06 12.64
N ILE A 848 4.36 -32.83 12.66
CA ILE A 848 4.73 -31.76 11.71
C ILE A 848 5.31 -30.51 12.42
N GLY A 849 5.39 -30.52 13.74
CA GLY A 849 5.97 -29.43 14.52
C GLY A 849 5.84 -29.68 16.02
N GLY A 850 6.49 -28.84 16.81
CA GLY A 850 6.33 -28.86 18.26
C GLY A 850 7.18 -27.82 18.99
N ILE A 851 6.96 -27.76 20.30
CA ILE A 851 7.75 -26.95 21.23
C ILE A 851 8.27 -27.85 22.34
N CYS A 852 9.59 -28.00 22.44
CA CYS A 852 10.26 -28.70 23.54
C CYS A 852 10.60 -27.70 24.66
N PHE A 853 10.23 -28.03 25.89
CA PHE A 853 10.33 -27.15 27.04
C PHE A 853 10.70 -27.90 28.34
N CYS A 854 11.32 -27.18 29.27
CA CYS A 854 11.67 -27.65 30.61
C CYS A 854 10.97 -26.77 31.66
N MET A 855 10.23 -27.38 32.60
CA MET A 855 9.46 -26.67 33.62
C MET A 855 10.25 -26.56 34.93
N PHE A 856 10.23 -25.39 35.57
CA PHE A 856 10.80 -25.15 36.89
C PHE A 856 9.73 -24.64 37.87
N PRO A 857 8.82 -25.51 38.37
CA PRO A 857 7.65 -25.10 39.15
C PRO A 857 7.99 -24.31 40.42
N THR A 858 9.09 -24.66 41.09
CA THR A 858 9.57 -23.98 42.31
C THR A 858 10.13 -22.58 42.06
N GLN A 859 10.62 -22.30 40.84
CA GLN A 859 11.13 -21.00 40.42
C GLN A 859 10.07 -20.20 39.63
N GLY A 860 8.89 -20.79 39.35
CA GLY A 860 7.77 -20.14 38.69
C GLY A 860 7.93 -19.88 37.19
N PHE A 861 8.91 -20.51 36.52
CA PHE A 861 9.17 -20.31 35.09
C PHE A 861 9.37 -21.60 34.28
N THR A 862 9.28 -21.50 32.96
CA THR A 862 9.61 -22.55 31.98
C THR A 862 10.66 -22.04 30.99
N GLU A 863 11.65 -22.88 30.67
CA GLU A 863 12.58 -22.68 29.55
C GLU A 863 11.99 -23.28 28.26
N ILE A 864 11.92 -22.48 27.19
CA ILE A 864 11.62 -22.98 25.84
C ILE A 864 12.94 -23.27 25.13
N VAL A 865 13.19 -24.56 24.88
CA VAL A 865 14.46 -25.10 24.37
C VAL A 865 14.44 -25.20 22.84
N PHE A 866 13.40 -25.81 22.27
CA PHE A 866 13.22 -25.91 20.82
C PHE A 866 11.80 -25.50 20.42
N CYS A 867 11.64 -24.80 19.30
CA CYS A 867 10.35 -24.41 18.75
C CYS A 867 10.43 -24.43 17.22
N ALA A 868 9.79 -25.41 16.58
CA ALA A 868 9.86 -25.59 15.13
C ALA A 868 8.57 -26.17 14.54
N VAL A 869 8.35 -25.90 13.25
CA VAL A 869 7.29 -26.47 12.39
C VAL A 869 7.93 -26.75 11.04
N THR A 870 7.55 -27.84 10.36
CA THR A 870 8.11 -28.20 9.05
C THR A 870 7.88 -27.10 8.01
N SER A 871 8.85 -26.88 7.12
CA SER A 871 8.87 -25.74 6.18
C SER A 871 7.60 -25.62 5.32
N HIS A 872 6.99 -26.73 4.92
CA HIS A 872 5.76 -26.77 4.11
C HIS A 872 4.48 -26.42 4.90
N GLU A 873 4.55 -26.48 6.23
CA GLU A 873 3.44 -26.21 7.15
C GLU A 873 3.64 -24.87 7.91
N GLN A 874 4.80 -24.23 7.76
CA GLN A 874 4.99 -22.82 8.12
C GLN A 874 4.01 -21.91 7.34
N VAL A 875 3.82 -20.68 7.84
CA VAL A 875 2.84 -19.69 7.31
C VAL A 875 1.35 -20.06 7.53
N LYS A 876 0.98 -21.34 7.74
CA LYS A 876 -0.42 -21.75 8.04
C LYS A 876 -0.94 -21.42 9.44
N GLY A 877 -0.10 -20.82 10.29
CA GLY A 877 -0.49 -20.38 11.64
C GLY A 877 -0.09 -21.27 12.79
N TYR A 878 0.23 -22.54 12.51
CA TYR A 878 0.45 -23.58 13.52
C TYR A 878 1.43 -23.18 14.63
N GLY A 879 2.52 -22.47 14.33
CA GLY A 879 3.46 -22.01 15.37
C GLY A 879 2.85 -21.02 16.36
N THR A 880 1.94 -20.14 15.92
CA THR A 880 1.22 -19.22 16.83
C THR A 880 0.21 -19.98 17.67
N HIS A 881 -0.49 -20.97 17.09
CA HIS A 881 -1.43 -21.81 17.83
C HIS A 881 -0.72 -22.70 18.86
N LEU A 882 0.40 -23.34 18.48
CA LEU A 882 1.32 -24.06 19.39
C LEU A 882 1.74 -23.19 20.59
N MET A 883 2.13 -21.94 20.35
CA MET A 883 2.53 -21.02 21.41
C MET A 883 1.36 -20.64 22.34
N ASN A 884 0.15 -20.47 21.80
CA ASN A 884 -1.04 -20.19 22.61
C ASN A 884 -1.46 -21.41 23.45
N MET A 885 -1.45 -22.61 22.86
CA MET A 885 -1.66 -23.88 23.56
C MET A 885 -0.62 -24.09 24.69
N LEU A 886 0.65 -23.74 24.45
CA LEU A 886 1.72 -23.81 25.44
C LEU A 886 1.46 -22.87 26.63
N LYS A 887 1.00 -21.64 26.38
CA LYS A 887 0.66 -20.66 27.43
C LYS A 887 -0.48 -21.17 28.32
N ASP A 888 -1.56 -21.64 27.70
CA ASP A 888 -2.71 -22.17 28.45
C ASP A 888 -2.37 -23.44 29.23
N TYR A 889 -1.50 -24.30 28.70
CA TYR A 889 -0.94 -25.43 29.45
C TYR A 889 -0.18 -24.96 30.70
N HIS A 890 0.66 -23.93 30.60
CA HIS A 890 1.48 -23.46 31.72
C HIS A 890 0.67 -22.69 32.77
N ILE A 891 -0.33 -21.91 32.37
CA ILE A 891 -1.25 -21.24 33.29
C ILE A 891 -2.02 -22.29 34.12
N LYS A 892 -2.49 -23.38 33.50
CA LYS A 892 -3.11 -24.51 34.21
C LYS A 892 -2.16 -25.22 35.19
N ASN A 893 -0.85 -25.12 34.98
CA ASN A 893 0.19 -25.66 35.87
C ASN A 893 0.77 -24.59 36.82
N ASN A 894 0.14 -23.41 36.95
CA ASN A 894 0.58 -22.29 37.80
C ASN A 894 2.01 -21.78 37.51
N ILE A 895 2.43 -21.81 36.23
CA ILE A 895 3.69 -21.22 35.76
C ILE A 895 3.37 -20.00 34.87
N LEU A 896 3.86 -18.83 35.25
CA LEU A 896 3.53 -17.54 34.62
C LEU A 896 4.67 -16.89 33.85
N HIS A 897 5.85 -17.51 33.80
CA HIS A 897 7.03 -16.93 33.16
C HIS A 897 7.66 -17.87 32.14
N PHE A 898 7.97 -17.34 30.95
CA PHE A 898 8.76 -18.03 29.93
C PHE A 898 10.08 -17.32 29.69
N LEU A 899 11.14 -18.11 29.58
CA LEU A 899 12.47 -17.67 29.19
C LEU A 899 12.98 -18.54 28.03
N THR A 900 13.68 -17.93 27.09
CA THR A 900 14.20 -18.62 25.90
C THR A 900 15.40 -17.88 25.31
N PHE A 901 16.35 -18.60 24.73
CA PHE A 901 17.40 -18.02 23.92
C PHE A 901 16.99 -18.06 22.45
N ALA A 902 16.80 -16.89 21.85
CA ALA A 902 16.37 -16.75 20.46
C ALA A 902 17.52 -16.30 19.56
N ASP A 903 17.80 -17.09 18.53
CA ASP A 903 18.64 -16.71 17.38
C ASP A 903 18.11 -15.43 16.71
N ASP A 904 18.99 -14.67 16.05
CA ASP A 904 18.63 -13.40 15.38
C ASP A 904 17.46 -13.53 14.40
N PHE A 905 17.35 -14.67 13.70
CA PHE A 905 16.23 -14.98 12.79
C PHE A 905 14.90 -15.22 13.53
N ALA A 906 14.96 -15.72 14.78
CA ALA A 906 13.81 -16.07 15.60
C ALA A 906 13.32 -14.90 16.51
N ILE A 907 14.16 -13.90 16.82
CA ILE A 907 13.76 -12.72 17.62
C ILE A 907 12.48 -12.07 17.06
N GLY A 908 12.36 -11.98 15.73
CA GLY A 908 11.19 -11.42 15.06
C GLY A 908 9.90 -12.25 15.17
N TYR A 909 10.01 -13.54 15.50
CA TYR A 909 8.89 -14.40 15.86
C TYR A 909 8.53 -14.23 17.33
N PHE A 910 9.50 -14.40 18.24
CA PHE A 910 9.26 -14.33 19.69
C PHE A 910 8.70 -12.96 20.13
N LYS A 911 9.19 -11.84 19.57
CA LYS A 911 8.60 -10.50 19.80
C LYS A 911 7.09 -10.45 19.49
N LYS A 912 6.65 -11.12 18.43
CA LYS A 912 5.23 -11.17 18.02
C LYS A 912 4.39 -12.10 18.90
N GLN A 913 5.03 -12.98 19.69
CA GLN A 913 4.39 -13.85 20.67
C GLN A 913 4.33 -13.23 22.08
N GLY A 914 4.79 -11.99 22.26
CA GLY A 914 4.81 -11.29 23.54
C GLY A 914 6.13 -11.39 24.32
N PHE A 915 7.22 -11.85 23.70
CA PHE A 915 8.53 -11.88 24.33
C PHE A 915 9.29 -10.57 24.18
N SER A 916 10.03 -10.21 25.24
CA SER A 916 10.78 -8.97 25.41
C SER A 916 12.28 -9.26 25.60
N LYS A 917 13.15 -8.28 25.32
CA LYS A 917 14.56 -8.31 25.77
C LYS A 917 14.71 -7.81 27.22
N ASP A 918 13.68 -7.15 27.75
CA ASP A 918 13.58 -6.75 29.16
C ASP A 918 13.11 -7.94 29.99
N ILE A 919 13.97 -8.39 30.91
CA ILE A 919 13.79 -9.59 31.73
C ILE A 919 13.28 -9.16 33.10
N LYS A 920 11.98 -9.37 33.38
CA LYS A 920 11.37 -8.95 34.64
C LYS A 920 11.66 -9.89 35.82
N LEU A 921 12.10 -11.13 35.58
CA LEU A 921 12.52 -12.00 36.68
C LEU A 921 13.87 -11.55 37.22
N PRO A 922 14.05 -11.50 38.55
CA PRO A 922 15.36 -11.30 39.15
C PRO A 922 16.36 -12.36 38.69
N LYS A 923 17.62 -11.97 38.44
CA LYS A 923 18.67 -12.89 38.01
C LYS A 923 18.85 -14.08 38.96
N SER A 924 18.70 -13.86 40.26
CA SER A 924 18.76 -14.90 41.29
C SER A 924 17.74 -16.04 41.13
N VAL A 925 16.64 -15.84 40.39
CA VAL A 925 15.59 -16.85 40.18
C VAL A 925 15.91 -17.77 38.99
N HIS A 926 16.59 -17.26 37.96
CA HIS A 926 16.79 -17.99 36.69
C HIS A 926 18.27 -18.32 36.37
N GLN A 927 19.22 -17.67 37.04
CA GLN A 927 20.65 -17.89 36.85
C GLN A 927 21.06 -19.28 37.38
N GLY A 928 21.74 -20.07 36.55
CA GLY A 928 22.13 -21.45 36.86
C GLY A 928 21.12 -22.51 36.43
N TYR A 929 19.87 -22.14 36.15
CA TYR A 929 18.83 -23.07 35.66
C TYR A 929 18.70 -23.11 34.12
N ILE A 930 19.00 -22.00 33.46
CA ILE A 930 18.87 -21.84 32.00
C ILE A 930 20.24 -21.94 31.33
N LYS A 931 20.31 -22.63 30.19
CA LYS A 931 21.56 -22.78 29.44
C LYS A 931 21.88 -21.54 28.59
N TYR A 932 23.13 -21.08 28.63
CA TYR A 932 23.59 -19.95 27.82
C TYR A 932 24.03 -20.42 26.43
N TYR A 933 23.53 -19.76 25.38
CA TYR A 933 23.86 -20.05 23.98
C TYR A 933 24.62 -18.88 23.34
N VAL A 934 25.78 -19.16 22.75
CA VAL A 934 26.61 -18.15 22.09
C VAL A 934 25.94 -17.70 20.79
N GLY A 935 25.77 -16.40 20.60
CA GLY A 935 25.12 -15.84 19.40
C GLY A 935 23.58 -15.82 19.45
N ALA A 936 22.96 -16.12 20.59
CA ALA A 936 21.51 -16.01 20.80
C ALA A 936 21.18 -14.92 21.84
N THR A 937 20.00 -14.29 21.70
CA THR A 937 19.50 -13.31 22.68
C THR A 937 18.55 -13.97 23.69
N LEU A 938 18.81 -13.82 24.99
CA LEU A 938 17.83 -14.17 26.04
C LEU A 938 16.58 -13.28 25.91
N MET A 939 15.40 -13.90 25.93
CA MET A 939 14.10 -13.22 25.86
C MET A 939 13.13 -13.74 26.92
N HIS A 940 12.28 -12.85 27.44
CA HIS A 940 11.33 -13.11 28.52
C HIS A 940 9.88 -12.82 28.10
N CYS A 941 8.93 -13.66 28.52
CA CYS A 941 7.50 -13.42 28.39
C CYS A 941 6.79 -13.68 29.74
N GLU A 942 5.89 -12.78 30.12
CA GLU A 942 5.07 -12.86 31.33
C GLU A 942 3.62 -13.18 30.93
N LEU A 943 3.02 -14.18 31.58
CA LEU A 943 1.68 -14.67 31.29
C LEU A 943 0.68 -14.09 32.29
N ASN A 944 -0.50 -13.70 31.78
CA ASN A 944 -1.59 -13.22 32.62
C ASN A 944 -2.60 -14.37 32.83
N PRO A 945 -2.83 -14.84 34.07
CA PRO A 945 -3.75 -15.96 34.34
C PRO A 945 -5.23 -15.64 34.03
N LYS A 946 -5.59 -14.37 33.82
CA LYS A 946 -6.93 -13.96 33.38
C LYS A 946 -7.14 -14.11 31.86
N ILE A 947 -6.11 -14.46 31.10
CA ILE A 947 -6.17 -14.61 29.64
C ILE A 947 -6.13 -16.10 29.28
N VAL A 948 -7.17 -16.55 28.58
CA VAL A 948 -7.14 -17.80 27.81
C VAL A 948 -6.49 -17.47 26.47
N TYR A 949 -5.23 -17.86 26.26
CA TYR A 949 -4.44 -17.47 25.09
C TYR A 949 -4.91 -18.16 23.82
N THR A 950 -5.46 -19.37 23.91
CA THR A 950 -6.16 -20.02 22.79
C THR A 950 -7.36 -19.20 22.34
N GLU A 951 -8.19 -18.68 23.26
CA GLU A 951 -9.34 -17.84 22.90
C GLU A 951 -9.04 -16.34 22.77
N PHE A 952 -7.82 -15.90 23.06
CA PHE A 952 -7.47 -14.48 23.19
C PHE A 952 -7.96 -13.62 22.02
N THR A 953 -7.69 -14.02 20.77
CA THR A 953 -8.12 -13.21 19.63
C THR A 953 -9.64 -13.25 19.41
N ALA A 954 -10.33 -14.32 19.80
CA ALA A 954 -11.80 -14.38 19.77
C ALA A 954 -12.42 -13.50 20.85
N VAL A 955 -11.86 -13.53 22.07
CA VAL A 955 -12.25 -12.67 23.20
C VAL A 955 -12.03 -11.19 22.88
N ILE A 956 -10.84 -10.81 22.39
CA ILE A 956 -10.53 -9.42 22.00
C ILE A 956 -11.44 -8.95 20.85
N ARG A 957 -11.79 -9.83 19.90
CA ARG A 957 -12.79 -9.52 18.86
C ARG A 957 -14.17 -9.28 19.46
N LYS A 958 -14.69 -10.19 20.30
CA LYS A 958 -15.99 -10.02 20.96
C LYS A 958 -16.03 -8.73 21.79
N GLN A 959 -14.99 -8.46 22.59
CA GLN A 959 -14.84 -7.20 23.33
C GLN A 959 -14.86 -5.98 22.41
N LYS A 960 -14.16 -6.01 21.27
CA LYS A 960 -14.18 -4.92 20.29
C LYS A 960 -15.56 -4.73 19.64
N GLU A 961 -16.28 -5.79 19.32
CA GLU A 961 -17.63 -5.69 18.76
C GLU A 961 -18.66 -5.23 19.80
N ILE A 962 -18.54 -5.65 21.06
CA ILE A 962 -19.32 -5.11 22.19
C ILE A 962 -19.06 -3.59 22.30
N VAL A 963 -17.80 -3.16 22.36
CA VAL A 963 -17.43 -1.73 22.43
C VAL A 963 -17.94 -0.96 21.21
N LYS A 964 -17.88 -1.51 19.99
CA LYS A 964 -18.49 -0.90 18.80
C LYS A 964 -20.01 -0.75 18.92
N LYS A 965 -20.73 -1.77 19.38
CA LYS A 965 -22.19 -1.72 19.58
C LYS A 965 -22.57 -0.67 20.62
N LEU A 966 -21.84 -0.61 21.74
CA LEU A 966 -21.99 0.43 22.76
C LEU A 966 -21.71 1.84 22.21
N ILE A 967 -20.63 2.01 21.42
CA ILE A 967 -20.34 3.28 20.72
C ILE A 967 -21.48 3.63 19.75
N HIS A 968 -22.04 2.66 19.03
CA HIS A 968 -23.13 2.90 18.08
C HIS A 968 -24.42 3.32 18.77
N GLN A 969 -24.82 2.64 19.86
CA GLN A 969 -25.93 3.06 20.72
C GLN A 969 -25.71 4.50 21.24
N ARG A 970 -24.52 4.79 21.78
CA ARG A 970 -24.15 6.14 22.24
C ARG A 970 -24.18 7.18 21.11
N HIS A 971 -23.79 6.81 19.89
CA HIS A 971 -23.83 7.72 18.73
C HIS A 971 -25.26 8.01 18.25
N GLN A 972 -26.18 7.04 18.38
CA GLN A 972 -27.60 7.29 18.11
C GLN A 972 -28.21 8.27 19.14
N GLU A 973 -27.87 8.14 20.42
CA GLU A 973 -28.24 9.12 21.46
C GLU A 973 -27.70 10.54 21.14
N ILE A 974 -26.44 10.64 20.70
CA ILE A 974 -25.77 11.91 20.37
C ILE A 974 -26.36 12.59 19.12
N GLN A 975 -26.99 11.84 18.20
CA GLN A 975 -27.59 12.41 16.97
C GLN A 975 -29.00 12.99 17.17
N LYS A 976 -29.53 13.01 18.40
CA LYS A 976 -30.82 13.64 18.73
C LYS A 976 -30.73 15.16 18.52
N VAL A 977 -31.34 15.68 17.46
CA VAL A 977 -31.41 17.12 17.19
C VAL A 977 -32.52 17.76 18.02
N HIS A 978 -32.15 18.62 18.97
CA HIS A 978 -33.11 19.38 19.78
C HIS A 978 -33.55 20.67 19.06
N PRO A 979 -34.79 21.16 19.29
CA PRO A 979 -35.23 22.45 18.78
C PRO A 979 -34.33 23.62 19.22
N GLY A 980 -34.20 24.64 18.38
CA GLY A 980 -33.42 25.83 18.69
C GLY A 980 -33.99 26.65 19.86
N LEU A 981 -33.10 27.25 20.66
CA LEU A 981 -33.44 28.07 21.81
C LEU A 981 -34.21 29.35 21.38
N THR A 982 -35.42 29.53 21.92
CA THR A 982 -36.31 30.67 21.58
C THR A 982 -36.14 31.89 22.49
N CYS A 983 -35.65 31.68 23.71
CA CYS A 983 -35.54 32.67 24.80
C CYS A 983 -34.70 33.92 24.48
N PHE A 984 -33.82 33.88 23.48
CA PHE A 984 -33.05 35.06 23.06
C PHE A 984 -33.90 36.15 22.38
N LYS A 985 -35.11 35.82 21.90
CA LYS A 985 -36.05 36.82 21.36
C LYS A 985 -36.64 37.75 22.43
N GLU A 986 -36.52 37.39 23.71
CA GLU A 986 -37.06 38.12 24.85
C GLU A 986 -36.03 39.07 25.50
N GLY A 987 -34.88 39.29 24.84
CA GLY A 987 -33.84 40.23 25.29
C GLY A 987 -32.82 39.68 26.29
N LEU A 988 -32.91 38.39 26.64
CA LEU A 988 -31.90 37.70 27.44
C LEU A 988 -30.54 37.66 26.72
N ARG A 989 -29.49 38.22 27.34
CA ARG A 989 -28.13 38.26 26.74
C ARG A 989 -27.34 36.96 26.87
N GLY A 990 -27.85 35.99 27.62
CA GLY A 990 -27.21 34.69 27.84
C GLY A 990 -28.05 33.82 28.77
N ILE A 991 -27.81 32.50 28.71
CA ILE A 991 -28.38 31.51 29.64
C ILE A 991 -27.25 30.60 30.14
N PRO A 992 -27.33 30.09 31.40
CA PRO A 992 -26.38 29.10 31.89
C PRO A 992 -26.41 27.82 31.04
N ILE A 993 -25.25 27.18 30.87
CA ILE A 993 -25.07 26.01 29.99
C ILE A 993 -25.90 24.83 30.49
N GLU A 994 -25.96 24.67 31.81
CA GLU A 994 -26.77 23.71 32.56
C GLU A 994 -28.29 23.89 32.38
N CYS A 995 -28.75 25.06 31.93
CA CYS A 995 -30.17 25.34 31.66
C CYS A 995 -30.58 25.09 30.19
N ILE A 996 -29.65 24.72 29.32
CA ILE A 996 -29.94 24.38 27.92
C ILE A 996 -30.60 22.99 27.89
N PRO A 997 -31.84 22.81 27.37
CA PRO A 997 -32.57 21.54 27.49
C PRO A 997 -31.79 20.31 27.00
N GLY A 998 -31.20 20.40 25.80
CA GLY A 998 -30.38 19.31 25.24
C GLY A 998 -29.06 19.05 25.98
N ILE A 999 -28.59 19.95 26.85
CA ILE A 999 -27.40 19.73 27.69
C ILE A 999 -27.83 19.17 29.05
N HIS A 1000 -28.90 19.70 29.64
CA HIS A 1000 -29.53 19.18 30.85
C HIS A 1000 -29.98 17.71 30.68
N GLU A 1001 -30.64 17.38 29.56
CA GLU A 1001 -31.05 16.01 29.21
C GLU A 1001 -29.86 15.03 29.10
N THR A 1002 -28.66 15.49 28.75
CA THR A 1002 -27.46 14.62 28.68
C THR A 1002 -26.82 14.34 30.05
N GLY A 1003 -27.39 14.87 31.14
CA GLY A 1003 -26.83 14.73 32.49
C GLY A 1003 -25.49 15.47 32.67
N TRP A 1004 -25.22 16.47 31.82
CA TRP A 1004 -23.96 17.22 31.85
C TRP A 1004 -23.78 17.95 33.18
N LYS A 1005 -22.64 17.71 33.83
CA LYS A 1005 -22.20 18.39 35.05
C LYS A 1005 -20.84 19.02 34.79
N SER A 1006 -20.58 20.17 35.41
CA SER A 1006 -19.32 20.89 35.25
C SER A 1006 -18.13 20.01 35.64
N CYS A 1007 -17.15 19.91 34.72
CA CYS A 1007 -16.01 18.98 34.79
C CYS A 1007 -15.07 19.22 35.99
N ALA A 1008 -15.25 20.33 36.74
CA ALA A 1008 -14.45 20.68 37.90
C ALA A 1008 -14.61 19.72 39.11
N GLN A 1009 -15.71 18.97 39.21
CA GLN A 1009 -15.99 18.11 40.38
C GLN A 1009 -15.67 16.62 40.18
N THR A 1010 -15.45 16.15 38.95
CA THR A 1010 -15.44 14.70 38.64
C THR A 1010 -14.05 14.04 38.67
N ARG A 1011 -12.99 14.75 39.07
CA ARG A 1011 -11.61 14.22 39.12
C ARG A 1011 -11.09 13.89 40.52
N THR A 1012 -11.93 13.32 41.37
CA THR A 1012 -11.50 12.68 42.64
C THR A 1012 -12.25 11.37 42.89
N ARG A 1013 -11.93 10.30 42.13
CA ARG A 1013 -12.04 8.90 42.59
C ARG A 1013 -11.38 7.89 41.62
N GLY A 1014 -10.34 7.23 42.12
CA GLY A 1014 -9.84 5.92 41.66
C GLY A 1014 -8.83 5.90 40.51
N VAL A 1015 -7.72 5.15 40.56
CA VAL A 1015 -7.01 4.53 41.71
C VAL A 1015 -5.51 4.50 41.40
N THR A 1016 -4.68 5.04 42.29
CA THR A 1016 -3.41 4.40 42.67
C THR A 1016 -3.38 4.35 44.20
N LYS A 1017 -3.28 3.15 44.78
CA LYS A 1017 -3.07 2.99 46.23
C LYS A 1017 -2.21 1.77 46.51
N GLY A 1018 -1.33 1.91 47.49
CA GLY A 1018 -0.09 1.15 47.64
C GLY A 1018 1.05 2.13 47.97
N MET A 1019 0.88 3.02 48.96
CA MET A 1019 1.08 2.74 50.40
C MET A 1019 2.59 2.59 50.66
N GLN A 1020 3.25 3.45 51.45
CA GLN A 1020 3.02 3.71 52.87
C GLN A 1020 3.10 5.21 53.27
N GLY A 1021 2.47 5.55 54.41
CA GLY A 1021 2.72 6.75 55.23
C GLY A 1021 2.93 6.29 56.70
N PRO A 1022 2.86 7.16 57.74
CA PRO A 1022 2.17 8.47 57.79
C PRO A 1022 2.96 9.62 58.47
N GLU A 1023 2.27 10.76 58.68
CA GLU A 1023 2.64 11.96 59.49
C GLU A 1023 3.76 12.86 58.92
N SER A 1024 3.63 14.19 58.78
CA SER A 1024 2.58 15.16 59.16
C SER A 1024 2.49 16.35 58.17
N MET A 1025 1.52 17.27 58.35
CA MET A 1025 1.26 18.47 57.51
C MET A 1025 2.48 19.42 57.49
N ASP A 1026 2.86 20.10 56.39
CA ASP A 1026 2.20 21.30 55.85
C ASP A 1026 2.75 21.74 54.47
N THR A 1027 1.91 22.40 53.64
CA THR A 1027 2.22 23.39 52.55
C THR A 1027 3.24 23.03 51.42
N ASN A 1028 3.00 23.13 50.10
CA ASN A 1028 1.95 23.74 49.23
C ASN A 1028 1.69 22.84 47.99
N LEU A 1029 0.65 22.93 47.13
CA LEU A 1029 -0.43 23.90 46.81
C LEU A 1029 -0.23 24.98 45.71
N GLU A 1030 0.89 25.05 44.97
CA GLU A 1030 1.18 26.16 44.03
C GLU A 1030 1.75 25.72 42.65
N VAL A 1031 0.93 25.24 41.69
CA VAL A 1031 1.44 24.86 40.34
C VAL A 1031 0.56 25.12 39.08
N PRO A 1032 -0.70 25.61 39.15
CA PRO A 1032 -1.32 26.27 37.99
C PRO A 1032 -0.76 27.69 37.80
N ASP A 1033 -0.65 28.43 38.90
CA ASP A 1033 -0.22 29.83 38.89
C ASP A 1033 1.25 29.99 38.55
N SER A 1034 2.14 29.06 38.92
CA SER A 1034 3.57 29.15 38.58
C SER A 1034 3.82 29.08 37.07
N LEU A 1035 3.09 28.25 36.33
CA LEU A 1035 3.14 28.23 34.87
C LEU A 1035 2.52 29.51 34.28
N CYS A 1036 1.36 29.95 34.80
CA CYS A 1036 0.70 31.18 34.34
C CYS A 1036 1.62 32.41 34.53
N ASN A 1037 2.23 32.54 35.71
CA ASN A 1037 3.19 33.59 36.06
C ASN A 1037 4.45 33.53 35.19
N THR A 1038 4.97 32.33 34.91
CA THR A 1038 6.12 32.16 34.00
C THR A 1038 5.77 32.61 32.58
N LEU A 1039 4.62 32.19 32.04
CA LEU A 1039 4.15 32.61 30.72
C LEU A 1039 3.82 34.12 30.68
N ASN A 1040 3.33 34.70 31.77
CA ASN A 1040 3.10 36.15 31.90
C ASN A 1040 4.42 36.92 31.91
N GLY A 1041 5.46 36.39 32.56
CA GLY A 1041 6.81 36.93 32.52
C GLY A 1041 7.40 36.92 31.09
N VAL A 1042 7.21 35.83 30.36
CA VAL A 1042 7.60 35.75 28.94
C VAL A 1042 6.79 36.72 28.07
N LEU A 1043 5.46 36.75 28.19
CA LEU A 1043 4.59 37.62 27.42
C LEU A 1043 4.90 39.11 27.64
N ASN A 1044 5.10 39.52 28.90
CA ASN A 1044 5.48 40.89 29.23
C ASN A 1044 6.91 41.24 28.77
N SER A 1045 7.83 40.28 28.74
CA SER A 1045 9.15 40.48 28.13
C SER A 1045 9.04 40.72 26.62
N VAL A 1046 8.24 39.92 25.92
CA VAL A 1046 7.98 40.06 24.47
C VAL A 1046 7.29 41.41 24.19
N LYS A 1047 6.27 41.79 24.95
CA LYS A 1047 5.57 43.09 24.81
C LYS A 1047 6.46 44.33 25.05
N LYS A 1048 7.53 44.19 25.83
CA LYS A 1048 8.51 45.27 26.11
C LYS A 1048 9.66 45.34 25.10
N HIS A 1049 9.78 44.38 24.19
CA HIS A 1049 10.84 44.39 23.17
C HIS A 1049 10.61 45.54 22.17
N SER A 1050 11.69 46.21 21.74
CA SER A 1050 11.59 47.40 20.86
C SER A 1050 10.88 47.12 19.52
N THR A 1051 10.96 45.89 19.02
CA THR A 1051 10.29 45.46 17.78
C THR A 1051 8.88 44.87 17.99
N ALA A 1052 8.30 45.00 19.18
CA ALA A 1052 6.97 44.45 19.48
C ALA A 1052 5.80 45.35 19.08
N TRP A 1053 6.07 46.62 18.76
CA TRP A 1053 5.04 47.62 18.48
C TRP A 1053 3.97 47.21 17.45
N PRO A 1054 4.24 46.46 16.36
CA PRO A 1054 3.20 46.07 15.41
C PRO A 1054 2.23 45.01 15.94
N PHE A 1055 2.60 44.33 17.03
CA PHE A 1055 1.91 43.14 17.54
C PHE A 1055 1.21 43.38 18.87
N LEU A 1056 1.27 44.61 19.42
CA LEU A 1056 0.71 44.94 20.74
C LEU A 1056 -0.82 44.92 20.79
N LYS A 1057 -1.49 45.03 19.64
CA LYS A 1057 -2.95 45.08 19.48
C LYS A 1057 -3.36 44.32 18.21
N PRO A 1058 -4.63 43.93 18.06
CA PRO A 1058 -5.16 43.47 16.78
C PRO A 1058 -4.93 44.55 15.69
N VAL A 1059 -4.71 44.11 14.45
CA VAL A 1059 -4.63 45.01 13.28
C VAL A 1059 -6.01 45.63 13.04
N ASP A 1060 -6.09 46.96 12.95
CA ASP A 1060 -7.37 47.62 12.70
C ASP A 1060 -7.79 47.43 11.23
N LYS A 1061 -9.04 47.02 10.99
CA LYS A 1061 -9.60 46.88 9.64
C LYS A 1061 -9.74 48.23 8.93
N ASN A 1062 -9.85 49.34 9.67
CA ASN A 1062 -9.92 50.66 9.07
C ASN A 1062 -8.55 51.11 8.53
N ASP A 1063 -7.47 50.74 9.22
CA ASP A 1063 -6.10 51.04 8.81
C ASP A 1063 -5.59 50.08 7.71
N VAL A 1064 -6.02 48.81 7.76
CA VAL A 1064 -5.61 47.76 6.81
C VAL A 1064 -6.82 46.95 6.31
N PRO A 1065 -7.59 47.46 5.32
CA PRO A 1065 -8.90 46.93 4.94
C PRO A 1065 -8.94 45.46 4.48
N ASP A 1066 -7.90 45.02 3.76
CA ASP A 1066 -7.76 43.69 3.18
C ASP A 1066 -7.10 42.67 4.13
N TYR A 1067 -6.58 43.11 5.29
CA TYR A 1067 -5.81 42.25 6.20
C TYR A 1067 -6.56 40.96 6.58
N TYR A 1068 -7.85 41.08 6.89
CA TYR A 1068 -8.70 39.95 7.27
C TYR A 1068 -9.17 39.08 6.09
N ASP A 1069 -9.06 39.58 4.86
CA ASP A 1069 -9.30 38.79 3.65
C ASP A 1069 -8.09 37.89 3.36
N HIS A 1070 -6.87 38.34 3.69
CA HIS A 1070 -5.64 37.56 3.55
C HIS A 1070 -5.31 36.69 4.79
N ILE A 1071 -5.53 37.18 6.02
CA ILE A 1071 -5.18 36.51 7.27
C ILE A 1071 -6.42 35.93 7.96
N LYS A 1072 -6.60 34.61 7.82
CA LYS A 1072 -7.79 33.89 8.34
C LYS A 1072 -7.80 33.65 9.86
N TYR A 1073 -6.63 33.65 10.50
CA TYR A 1073 -6.49 33.39 11.94
C TYR A 1073 -5.66 34.50 12.61
N PRO A 1074 -6.19 35.72 12.72
CA PRO A 1074 -5.51 36.85 13.35
C PRO A 1074 -5.11 36.53 14.80
N MET A 1075 -3.96 37.03 15.23
CA MET A 1075 -3.43 36.86 16.58
C MET A 1075 -2.49 38.03 16.91
N ASP A 1076 -2.48 38.44 18.17
CA ASP A 1076 -1.73 39.59 18.68
C ASP A 1076 -1.46 39.45 20.19
N LEU A 1077 -0.56 40.26 20.72
CA LEU A 1077 -0.08 40.17 22.11
C LEU A 1077 -1.11 40.66 23.15
N LYS A 1078 -2.14 41.41 22.76
CA LYS A 1078 -3.28 41.73 23.64
C LYS A 1078 -4.22 40.53 23.72
N THR A 1079 -4.62 39.94 22.59
CA THR A 1079 -5.43 38.72 22.57
C THR A 1079 -4.75 37.56 23.32
N MET A 1080 -3.42 37.44 23.22
CA MET A 1080 -2.66 36.49 24.05
C MET A 1080 -2.67 36.86 25.54
N GLN A 1081 -2.66 38.14 25.92
CA GLN A 1081 -2.80 38.53 27.33
C GLN A 1081 -4.18 38.18 27.87
N ASP A 1082 -5.24 38.48 27.11
CA ASP A 1082 -6.62 38.23 27.51
C ASP A 1082 -6.87 36.70 27.68
N ARG A 1083 -6.32 35.87 26.77
CA ARG A 1083 -6.29 34.41 26.89
C ARG A 1083 -5.51 33.91 28.10
N LEU A 1084 -4.35 34.51 28.39
CA LEU A 1084 -3.54 34.13 29.55
C LEU A 1084 -4.28 34.44 30.86
N ASN A 1085 -4.87 35.63 30.95
CA ASN A 1085 -5.69 36.06 32.09
C ASN A 1085 -6.93 35.18 32.28
N SER A 1086 -7.50 34.61 31.20
CA SER A 1086 -8.63 33.68 31.24
C SER A 1086 -8.24 32.22 31.52
N GLY A 1087 -6.96 31.92 31.81
CA GLY A 1087 -6.48 30.56 32.07
C GLY A 1087 -6.42 29.64 30.84
N TYR A 1088 -6.50 30.18 29.62
CA TYR A 1088 -6.55 29.38 28.38
C TYR A 1088 -5.29 28.53 28.14
N TYR A 1089 -4.12 29.02 28.57
CA TYR A 1089 -2.83 28.36 28.33
C TYR A 1089 -2.49 27.28 29.37
N VAL A 1090 -3.36 26.27 29.48
CA VAL A 1090 -3.19 25.11 30.38
C VAL A 1090 -1.95 24.25 30.09
N ILE A 1091 -1.35 24.39 28.90
CA ILE A 1091 -0.07 23.74 28.53
C ILE A 1091 0.80 24.69 27.69
N LYS A 1092 2.13 24.65 27.89
CA LYS A 1092 3.11 25.51 27.21
C LYS A 1092 3.01 25.53 25.67
N ARG A 1093 2.57 24.41 25.07
CA ARG A 1093 2.42 24.26 23.60
C ARG A 1093 1.35 25.18 23.00
N LEU A 1094 0.28 25.49 23.73
CA LEU A 1094 -0.78 26.41 23.25
C LEU A 1094 -0.24 27.84 23.14
N PHE A 1095 0.53 28.28 24.13
CA PHE A 1095 1.16 29.60 24.14
C PHE A 1095 2.17 29.76 23.00
N ILE A 1096 3.01 28.74 22.77
CA ILE A 1096 3.96 28.72 21.63
C ILE A 1096 3.22 28.81 20.29
N ALA A 1097 2.12 28.06 20.11
CA ALA A 1097 1.37 28.05 18.86
C ALA A 1097 0.71 29.40 18.54
N ASP A 1098 0.18 30.11 19.54
CA ASP A 1098 -0.36 31.46 19.35
C ASP A 1098 0.75 32.48 19.06
N MET A 1099 1.88 32.43 19.78
CA MET A 1099 3.01 33.35 19.56
C MET A 1099 3.63 33.19 18.15
N LEU A 1100 3.85 31.95 17.69
CA LEU A 1100 4.37 31.71 16.34
C LEU A 1100 3.39 32.12 15.24
N ARG A 1101 2.08 32.16 15.53
CA ARG A 1101 1.06 32.59 14.57
C ARG A 1101 1.14 34.10 14.30
N ILE A 1102 1.47 34.91 15.31
CA ILE A 1102 1.74 36.35 15.15
C ILE A 1102 2.81 36.57 14.08
N PHE A 1103 3.97 35.91 14.22
CA PHE A 1103 5.09 36.07 13.29
C PHE A 1103 4.79 35.49 11.90
N THR A 1104 4.09 34.36 11.84
CA THR A 1104 3.72 33.71 10.58
C THR A 1104 2.70 34.55 9.79
N ASN A 1105 1.67 35.09 10.45
CA ASN A 1105 0.71 36.00 9.82
C ASN A 1105 1.40 37.27 9.31
N CYS A 1106 2.32 37.84 10.11
CA CYS A 1106 3.08 39.01 9.71
C CYS A 1106 3.91 38.78 8.43
N ARG A 1107 4.59 37.62 8.34
CA ARG A 1107 5.39 37.24 7.17
C ARG A 1107 4.56 36.83 5.95
N LEU A 1108 3.32 36.38 6.15
CA LEU A 1108 2.41 36.02 5.08
C LEU A 1108 1.80 37.26 4.41
N TYR A 1109 1.52 38.31 5.19
CA TYR A 1109 0.92 39.55 4.69
C TYR A 1109 1.96 40.56 4.17
N ASN A 1110 3.13 40.67 4.82
CA ASN A 1110 4.13 41.70 4.50
C ASN A 1110 5.31 41.16 3.69
N SER A 1111 5.85 41.96 2.77
CA SER A 1111 7.08 41.62 2.02
C SER A 1111 8.31 41.52 2.96
N PRO A 1112 9.30 40.64 2.67
CA PRO A 1112 10.56 40.53 3.41
C PRO A 1112 11.31 41.84 3.67
N ASP A 1113 11.18 42.81 2.76
CA ASP A 1113 11.88 44.10 2.85
C ASP A 1113 11.23 45.06 3.86
N THR A 1114 10.00 44.80 4.30
CA THR A 1114 9.26 45.68 5.22
C THR A 1114 9.82 45.66 6.64
N GLU A 1115 9.63 46.76 7.37
CA GLU A 1115 9.97 46.84 8.79
C GLU A 1115 9.18 45.83 9.64
N TYR A 1116 7.90 45.59 9.29
CA TYR A 1116 7.05 44.57 9.92
C TYR A 1116 7.65 43.16 9.85
N TYR A 1117 8.12 42.73 8.67
CA TYR A 1117 8.75 41.42 8.49
C TYR A 1117 10.06 41.30 9.29
N ARG A 1118 10.86 42.36 9.33
CA ARG A 1118 12.08 42.42 10.18
C ARG A 1118 11.73 42.34 11.67
N CYS A 1119 10.70 43.05 12.11
CA CYS A 1119 10.20 43.02 13.49
C CYS A 1119 9.73 41.62 13.90
N ALA A 1120 9.01 40.90 13.03
CA ALA A 1120 8.58 39.52 13.29
C ALA A 1120 9.77 38.57 13.50
N ASN A 1121 10.80 38.64 12.65
CA ASN A 1121 11.98 37.78 12.76
C ASN A 1121 12.84 38.09 14.00
N ALA A 1122 13.00 39.39 14.33
CA ALA A 1122 13.70 39.81 15.54
C ALA A 1122 12.97 39.34 16.80
N LEU A 1123 11.64 39.51 16.84
CA LEU A 1123 10.83 39.17 18.00
C LEU A 1123 10.67 37.66 18.18
N GLU A 1124 10.59 36.88 17.09
CA GLU A 1124 10.60 35.42 17.16
C GLU A 1124 11.90 34.89 17.76
N LYS A 1125 13.05 35.41 17.31
CA LYS A 1125 14.36 35.03 17.86
C LYS A 1125 14.47 35.39 19.34
N TYR A 1126 13.98 36.57 19.74
CA TYR A 1126 13.94 36.98 21.14
C TYR A 1126 13.03 36.06 21.98
N PHE A 1127 11.81 35.77 21.50
CA PHE A 1127 10.87 34.85 22.14
C PHE A 1127 11.47 33.46 22.36
N GLN A 1128 12.12 32.87 21.35
CA GLN A 1128 12.79 31.57 21.48
C GLN A 1128 13.90 31.58 22.53
N THR A 1129 14.69 32.66 22.63
CA THR A 1129 15.69 32.83 23.68
C THR A 1129 15.04 32.88 25.07
N ARG A 1130 14.01 33.70 25.28
CA ARG A 1130 13.30 33.80 26.57
C ARG A 1130 12.66 32.48 26.98
N MET A 1131 12.08 31.73 26.04
CA MET A 1131 11.53 30.39 26.30
C MET A 1131 12.57 29.33 26.67
N LYS A 1132 13.80 29.45 26.15
CA LYS A 1132 14.94 28.61 26.54
C LYS A 1132 15.45 28.95 27.94
N GLU A 1133 15.55 30.25 28.27
CA GLU A 1133 15.94 30.73 29.60
C GLU A 1133 15.02 30.22 30.71
N VAL A 1134 13.69 30.21 30.48
CA VAL A 1134 12.71 29.67 31.46
C VAL A 1134 12.50 28.14 31.37
N GLY A 1135 13.33 27.42 30.61
CA GLY A 1135 13.25 25.95 30.49
C GLY A 1135 12.00 25.41 29.79
N LEU A 1136 11.21 26.26 29.12
CA LEU A 1136 9.97 25.87 28.46
C LEU A 1136 10.15 25.52 26.96
N TRP A 1137 11.32 25.74 26.38
CA TRP A 1137 11.64 25.32 25.00
C TRP A 1137 12.37 23.97 24.96
N ASP A 1138 11.89 23.04 24.14
CA ASP A 1138 12.51 21.71 23.97
C ASP A 1138 13.77 21.83 23.09
N LYS A 1139 14.79 20.97 23.30
CA LYS A 1139 16.11 21.05 22.63
C LYS A 1139 16.08 20.67 21.16
#